data_AF-A0A4P6U941-F1
#
_entry.id   AF-A0A4P6U941-F1
#
_cell.length_a   1.000
_cell.length_b   1.000
_cell.length_c   1.000
_cell.angle_alpha   90.00
_cell.angle_beta   90.00
_cell.angle_gamma   90.00
#
_symmetry.space_group_name_H-M   'P 1'
#
loop_
_entity.id
_entity.type
_entity.pdbx_description
1 polymer ?
#
loop_
_entity_poly.entity_id
_entity_poly.type
_entity_poly.pdbx_seq_one_letter_code
_entity_poly.pdbx_strand_id
1 'polypeptide(L)'
;MSPLTITLGTIGVLLSIPAWGSFFSAVWKMVNVVRIGQPAPDRWRPFLPRFKQLCVEFIAHTRMTKFRTVGWAHWLVMVGFLLGAIVAMEAYGQTFNPQFHWPLIGGTAVYHFIDELLGIGTVIGIIALIIIRQRNHPREPGRLSRFTGSNFKAAYFVEAVVLIEGLGMILVKSGKIATYGHANPWTDFFTMRVAELLPASPNMVSVFAFVKLMSAMVWLFVVGRNVNWGVAWHRFSAFPNIYFKREDDGDVALGAAKPMMSKGRALDMENVDPDTDTLGAGRIEDFSWKGWLDFTTCTECGRCQSQCPAWNTGKPLSPKLLIMSLRDHGYAKAPYLLAGGRKDMGGDEVGLVDAEGNVLENKLAAIPEAARAEAERPLIGESAPGELGGIIDPETLWSCTTCGACVEQCPVDIEHVDHIIDMRRYQVLIESEFPSELAGLFKNLENKGNPWGQNSKDRLNWINEMDFEIPVYGQDADSFEDYEYLFWVGCAGAYEDRAKKTTKAVAELLATAGVKFMVLGADETCTGDSARRAGNEFLFQQLAMQNIELLNTVFDGTADNKRKIVVTCAHCFNALGNEYPQVGGVYEVVHHTQLLNRLVRQKKLIPVAKLNEDVTYHDPCYLGRHNKVYDAPRELMEASGANLKEMPRHGERSMCCGAGGARMWMEEQLGKRINIDRVDEALTTSPKKIATGCPFCRVMLTDGVTARQEQGQGEGVEVVDVAQMMLETVTRLDPAQLTANLKVEPREKAPVAAEAVAAPAAAAPAPVAEPEAAPAAEAAPAAAAPAKGLQMKGLAKAPGAKAPGGKGLQMKGAAKAPGAKAEAPAAEAAPAAEAPAAPVAKPGGLGMKGGAKAPGGKGLQMKGAAKAPGTKTATPAPAAPATEAPAAEAPAAAATPTAKPGGLGMKSGAKAPGGKGLQMKGAAKAPGTKAAAPAPSAPATEAPAAEAPAAAPATPAAPAAEPAATAVPAAKPGGLGFKAGAKAPGARKAAPAAPTAAVAAEPEAPAESAPVEPPAPKQEAATPAPPQAKPGGLGFKAGAKAPGRKK
;
A
#
# COMPACT_ATOMS: atom_id res chain seq x y z
N MET A 1 37.18 -18.59 -40.02
CA MET A 1 37.52 -18.52 -38.59
C MET A 1 39.03 -18.41 -38.48
N SER A 2 39.56 -17.65 -37.51
CA SER A 2 41.02 -17.58 -37.24
C SER A 2 41.35 -18.39 -35.98
N PRO A 3 42.63 -18.69 -35.68
CA PRO A 3 43.01 -19.31 -34.41
C PRO A 3 42.50 -18.50 -33.20
N LEU A 4 42.50 -17.17 -33.31
CA LEU A 4 41.95 -16.29 -32.27
C LEU A 4 40.43 -16.46 -32.12
N THR A 5 39.65 -16.47 -33.20
CA THR A 5 38.18 -16.61 -33.09
C THR A 5 37.78 -17.99 -32.57
N ILE A 6 38.52 -19.05 -32.92
CA ILE A 6 38.35 -20.38 -32.35
C ILE A 6 38.64 -20.38 -30.84
N THR A 7 39.76 -19.78 -30.42
CA THR A 7 40.12 -19.68 -28.98
C THR A 7 39.10 -18.87 -28.19
N LEU A 8 38.69 -17.69 -28.67
CA LEU A 8 37.70 -16.84 -27.99
C LEU A 8 36.35 -17.54 -27.84
N GLY A 9 35.83 -18.14 -28.91
CA GLY A 9 34.56 -18.88 -28.85
C GLY A 9 34.63 -20.11 -27.93
N THR A 10 35.74 -20.86 -27.98
CA THR A 10 35.93 -22.03 -27.11
C THR A 10 35.98 -21.63 -25.63
N ILE A 11 36.70 -20.56 -25.29
CA ILE A 11 36.74 -20.01 -23.93
C ILE A 11 35.34 -19.51 -23.50
N GLY A 12 34.64 -18.76 -24.36
CA GLY A 12 33.30 -18.23 -24.08
C GLY A 12 32.27 -19.34 -23.80
N VAL A 13 32.30 -20.43 -24.59
CA VAL A 13 31.47 -21.61 -24.35
C VAL A 13 31.84 -22.28 -23.03
N LEU A 14 33.11 -22.61 -22.81
CA LEU A 14 33.55 -23.34 -21.61
C LEU A 14 33.27 -22.55 -20.31
N LEU A 15 33.51 -21.24 -20.28
CA LEU A 15 33.24 -20.40 -19.11
C LEU A 15 31.73 -20.15 -18.89
N SER A 16 30.89 -20.31 -19.92
CA SER A 16 29.43 -20.18 -19.76
C SER A 16 28.78 -21.34 -19.01
N ILE A 17 29.36 -22.55 -19.07
CA ILE A 17 28.81 -23.74 -18.41
C ILE A 17 28.69 -23.55 -16.89
N PRO A 18 29.73 -23.16 -16.12
CA PRO A 18 29.61 -22.89 -14.69
C PRO A 18 28.76 -21.65 -14.37
N ALA A 19 28.69 -20.66 -15.27
CA ALA A 19 27.83 -19.49 -15.10
C ALA A 19 26.33 -19.87 -15.13
N TRP A 20 25.91 -20.62 -16.16
CA TRP A 20 24.56 -21.18 -16.26
C TRP A 20 24.27 -22.17 -15.13
N GLY A 21 25.22 -23.04 -14.78
CA GLY A 21 25.09 -23.96 -13.64
C GLY A 21 24.82 -23.23 -12.32
N SER A 22 25.58 -22.16 -12.03
CA SER A 22 25.33 -21.33 -10.85
C SER A 22 24.00 -20.57 -10.90
N PHE A 23 23.55 -20.14 -12.08
CA PHE A 23 22.28 -19.45 -12.24
C PHE A 23 21.08 -20.39 -12.02
N PHE A 24 21.07 -21.57 -12.66
CA PHE A 24 19.98 -22.54 -12.48
C PHE A 24 19.95 -23.13 -11.06
N SER A 25 21.11 -23.36 -10.44
CA SER A 25 21.19 -23.76 -9.03
C SER A 25 20.57 -22.69 -8.10
N ALA A 26 20.78 -21.41 -8.40
CA ALA A 26 20.18 -20.31 -7.66
C ALA A 26 18.65 -20.24 -7.83
N VAL A 27 18.15 -20.38 -9.07
CA VAL A 27 16.71 -20.45 -9.35
C VAL A 27 16.06 -21.63 -8.61
N TRP A 28 16.69 -22.81 -8.63
CA TRP A 28 16.20 -23.99 -7.91
C TRP A 28 16.19 -23.76 -6.39
N LYS A 29 17.26 -23.17 -5.82
CA LYS A 29 17.28 -22.78 -4.40
C LYS A 29 16.14 -21.79 -4.09
N MET A 30 15.95 -20.74 -4.89
CA MET A 30 14.87 -19.76 -4.69
C MET A 30 13.50 -20.42 -4.69
N VAL A 31 13.20 -21.28 -5.67
CA VAL A 31 11.92 -21.98 -5.77
C VAL A 31 11.68 -22.86 -4.54
N ASN A 32 12.70 -23.56 -4.04
CA ASN A 32 12.57 -24.37 -2.83
C ASN A 32 12.40 -23.51 -1.57
N VAL A 33 13.10 -22.38 -1.45
CA VAL A 33 12.96 -21.43 -0.33
C VAL A 33 11.57 -20.79 -0.32
N VAL A 34 11.07 -20.35 -1.48
CA VAL A 34 9.73 -19.75 -1.60
C VAL A 34 8.62 -20.76 -1.25
N ARG A 35 8.84 -22.06 -1.52
CA ARG A 35 7.92 -23.16 -1.16
C ARG A 35 7.92 -23.54 0.33
N ILE A 36 8.73 -22.92 1.18
CA ILE A 36 8.71 -23.15 2.64
C ILE A 36 7.41 -22.63 3.27
N GLY A 37 6.91 -21.51 2.77
CA GLY A 37 5.76 -20.80 3.33
C GLY A 37 4.41 -21.50 3.11
N GLN A 38 3.44 -21.15 3.96
CA GLN A 38 2.08 -21.73 3.98
C GLN A 38 1.38 -21.72 2.60
N PRO A 39 0.43 -22.64 2.36
CA PRO A 39 -0.36 -22.64 1.13
C PRO A 39 -1.13 -21.33 0.90
N ALA A 40 -1.27 -20.96 -0.38
CA ALA A 40 -2.13 -19.87 -0.85
C ALA A 40 -2.82 -20.34 -2.15
N PRO A 41 -3.98 -21.01 -2.05
CA PRO A 41 -4.67 -21.63 -3.20
C PRO A 41 -5.37 -20.59 -4.08
N ASP A 42 -5.78 -19.47 -3.49
CA ASP A 42 -6.41 -18.28 -4.08
C ASP A 42 -5.63 -17.68 -5.26
N ARG A 43 -4.30 -17.77 -5.26
CA ARG A 43 -3.44 -17.08 -6.25
C ARG A 43 -3.36 -17.74 -7.62
N TRP A 44 -3.83 -18.98 -7.76
CA TRP A 44 -3.65 -19.75 -9.00
C TRP A 44 -4.75 -19.53 -10.06
N ARG A 45 -5.88 -18.92 -9.68
CA ARG A 45 -7.02 -18.68 -10.57
C ARG A 45 -7.52 -17.23 -10.43
N PRO A 46 -8.23 -16.70 -11.44
CA PRO A 46 -8.37 -17.22 -12.80
C PRO A 46 -7.11 -16.96 -13.65
N PHE A 47 -6.72 -17.92 -14.49
CA PHE A 47 -5.45 -17.84 -15.24
C PHE A 47 -5.42 -16.69 -16.28
N LEU A 48 -6.48 -16.57 -17.10
CA LEU A 48 -6.47 -15.64 -18.23
C LEU A 48 -6.48 -14.14 -17.83
N PRO A 49 -7.27 -13.69 -16.83
CA PRO A 49 -7.18 -12.32 -16.32
C PRO A 49 -5.80 -12.00 -15.72
N ARG A 50 -5.28 -12.87 -14.85
CA ARG A 50 -3.94 -12.73 -14.24
C ARG A 50 -2.83 -12.67 -15.29
N PHE A 51 -2.88 -13.51 -16.32
CA PHE A 51 -1.90 -13.49 -17.42
C PHE A 51 -2.02 -12.23 -18.30
N LYS A 52 -3.24 -11.82 -18.64
CA LYS A 52 -3.50 -10.55 -19.36
C LYS A 52 -2.95 -9.37 -18.55
N GLN A 53 -3.18 -9.33 -17.25
CA GLN A 53 -2.73 -8.24 -16.39
C GLN A 53 -1.21 -8.22 -16.23
N LEU A 54 -0.57 -9.39 -16.09
CA LEU A 54 0.89 -9.51 -16.17
C LEU A 54 1.42 -8.84 -17.45
N CYS A 55 0.86 -9.18 -18.61
CA CYS A 55 1.27 -8.58 -19.88
C CYS A 55 1.05 -7.05 -19.93
N VAL A 56 -0.06 -6.55 -19.39
CA VAL A 56 -0.37 -5.10 -19.34
C VAL A 56 0.61 -4.35 -18.44
N GLU A 57 0.81 -4.79 -17.19
CA GLU A 57 1.73 -4.14 -16.24
C GLU A 57 3.18 -4.23 -16.71
N PHE A 58 3.58 -5.35 -17.31
CA PHE A 58 4.92 -5.54 -17.87
C PHE A 58 5.19 -4.61 -19.06
N ILE A 59 4.40 -4.73 -20.14
CA ILE A 59 4.69 -4.09 -21.44
C ILE A 59 4.48 -2.58 -21.36
N ALA A 60 3.34 -2.14 -20.82
CA ALA A 60 3.02 -0.72 -20.66
C ALA A 60 3.66 -0.09 -19.41
N HIS A 61 4.30 -0.91 -18.56
CA HIS A 61 5.10 -0.46 -17.41
C HIS A 61 4.31 0.43 -16.41
N THR A 62 3.00 0.21 -16.34
CA THR A 62 1.98 1.13 -15.78
C THR A 62 2.31 1.61 -14.36
N ARG A 63 2.73 0.69 -13.49
CA ARG A 63 3.09 0.96 -12.09
C ARG A 63 4.39 1.76 -11.97
N MET A 64 5.36 1.57 -12.88
CA MET A 64 6.62 2.32 -12.91
C MET A 64 6.47 3.72 -13.55
N THR A 65 5.61 3.86 -14.56
CA THR A 65 5.42 5.11 -15.31
C THR A 65 4.66 6.19 -14.53
N LYS A 66 3.98 5.84 -13.41
CA LYS A 66 3.46 6.81 -12.41
C LYS A 66 4.51 7.87 -12.01
N PHE A 67 5.81 7.56 -12.07
CA PHE A 67 6.89 8.53 -11.88
C PHE A 67 7.61 8.84 -13.21
N ARG A 68 7.11 9.87 -13.91
CA ARG A 68 7.57 10.28 -15.25
C ARG A 68 9.07 10.55 -15.37
N THR A 69 9.76 10.90 -14.28
CA THR A 69 11.22 11.15 -14.29
C THR A 69 12.08 9.89 -14.36
N VAL A 70 11.56 8.73 -13.95
CA VAL A 70 12.31 7.45 -13.89
C VAL A 70 11.73 6.40 -14.84
N GLY A 71 10.42 6.43 -15.08
CA GLY A 71 9.71 5.37 -15.83
C GLY A 71 10.24 5.11 -17.23
N TRP A 72 10.54 6.16 -18.01
CA TRP A 72 11.04 6.03 -19.39
C TRP A 72 12.45 5.40 -19.43
N ALA A 73 13.37 5.87 -18.58
CA ALA A 73 14.74 5.36 -18.54
C ALA A 73 14.79 3.91 -18.03
N HIS A 74 13.91 3.57 -17.07
CA HIS A 74 13.73 2.19 -16.62
C HIS A 74 13.14 1.30 -17.72
N TRP A 75 12.15 1.77 -18.48
CA TRP A 75 11.56 1.02 -19.59
C TRP A 75 12.58 0.74 -20.70
N LEU A 76 13.38 1.73 -21.11
CA LEU A 76 14.47 1.53 -22.08
C LEU A 76 15.46 0.45 -21.62
N VAL A 77 15.89 0.48 -20.36
CA VAL A 77 16.77 -0.55 -19.79
C VAL A 77 16.09 -1.91 -19.66
N MET A 78 14.79 -1.96 -19.39
CA MET A 78 14.04 -3.22 -19.31
C MET A 78 13.88 -3.88 -20.69
N VAL A 79 13.47 -3.12 -21.71
CA VAL A 79 13.40 -3.62 -23.10
C VAL A 79 14.81 -4.00 -23.59
N GLY A 80 15.79 -3.13 -23.33
CA GLY A 80 17.21 -3.34 -23.60
C GLY A 80 17.77 -4.64 -23.03
N PHE A 81 17.51 -4.94 -21.76
CA PHE A 81 17.97 -6.15 -21.11
C PHE A 81 17.26 -7.42 -21.62
N LEU A 82 15.93 -7.37 -21.76
CA LEU A 82 15.14 -8.57 -22.09
C LEU A 82 15.22 -8.96 -23.57
N LEU A 83 15.23 -8.00 -24.49
CA LEU A 83 15.46 -8.28 -25.92
C LEU A 83 16.95 -8.35 -26.25
N GLY A 84 17.79 -7.58 -25.56
CA GLY A 84 19.26 -7.66 -25.67
C GLY A 84 19.82 -9.04 -25.31
N ALA A 85 19.11 -9.85 -24.50
CA ALA A 85 19.43 -11.25 -24.29
C ALA A 85 19.53 -12.06 -25.61
N ILE A 86 18.69 -11.77 -26.60
CA ILE A 86 18.75 -12.41 -27.94
C ILE A 86 20.04 -12.01 -28.67
N VAL A 87 20.47 -10.76 -28.52
CA VAL A 87 21.71 -10.22 -29.11
C VAL A 87 22.95 -10.64 -28.30
N ALA A 88 22.80 -10.98 -27.02
CA ALA A 88 23.87 -11.57 -26.19
C ALA A 88 24.06 -13.05 -26.54
N MET A 89 22.97 -13.79 -26.81
CA MET A 89 23.05 -15.14 -27.33
C MET A 89 23.63 -15.18 -28.77
N GLU A 90 23.45 -14.13 -29.59
CA GLU A 90 24.13 -14.02 -30.90
C GLU A 90 25.66 -13.97 -30.75
N ALA A 91 26.17 -13.40 -29.64
CA ALA A 91 27.60 -13.23 -29.40
C ALA A 91 28.37 -14.56 -29.36
N TYR A 92 27.75 -15.65 -28.91
CA TYR A 92 28.34 -17.00 -29.01
C TYR A 92 28.77 -17.31 -30.45
N GLY A 93 27.89 -17.13 -31.44
CA GLY A 93 28.25 -17.37 -32.84
C GLY A 93 29.27 -16.36 -33.37
N GLN A 94 29.15 -15.08 -32.97
CA GLN A 94 30.06 -14.01 -33.39
C GLN A 94 31.50 -14.18 -32.88
N THR A 95 31.70 -14.80 -31.71
CA THR A 95 33.05 -15.11 -31.21
C THR A 95 33.82 -16.11 -32.09
N PHE A 96 33.15 -17.11 -32.67
CA PHE A 96 33.76 -18.05 -33.63
C PHE A 96 33.81 -17.49 -35.06
N ASN A 97 32.70 -16.89 -35.52
CA ASN A 97 32.53 -16.32 -36.84
C ASN A 97 32.01 -14.87 -36.73
N PRO A 98 32.86 -13.83 -36.90
CA PRO A 98 32.44 -12.44 -36.71
C PRO A 98 31.34 -11.93 -37.67
N GLN A 99 31.05 -12.64 -38.77
CA GLN A 99 29.89 -12.33 -39.62
C GLN A 99 28.56 -12.89 -39.08
N PHE A 100 28.59 -13.79 -38.10
CA PHE A 100 27.42 -14.53 -37.62
C PHE A 100 26.27 -13.59 -37.23
N HIS A 101 25.07 -14.01 -37.62
CA HIS A 101 23.80 -13.46 -37.19
C HIS A 101 22.76 -14.59 -37.07
N TRP A 102 21.65 -14.36 -36.39
CA TRP A 102 20.55 -15.33 -36.36
C TRP A 102 20.06 -15.69 -37.79
N PRO A 103 20.00 -16.97 -38.19
CA PRO A 103 19.71 -17.34 -39.58
C PRO A 103 18.33 -16.90 -40.11
N LEU A 104 17.31 -16.84 -39.25
CA LEU A 104 15.93 -16.54 -39.64
C LEU A 104 15.57 -15.04 -39.61
N ILE A 105 16.22 -14.27 -38.73
CA ILE A 105 15.86 -12.87 -38.45
C ILE A 105 17.02 -11.89 -38.61
N GLY A 106 18.27 -12.35 -38.47
CA GLY A 106 19.44 -11.48 -38.30
C GLY A 106 19.71 -10.54 -39.48
N GLY A 107 19.52 -11.02 -40.71
CA GLY A 107 19.66 -10.21 -41.93
C GLY A 107 18.42 -9.37 -42.30
N THR A 108 17.41 -9.27 -41.43
CA THR A 108 16.21 -8.47 -41.72
C THR A 108 16.39 -7.01 -41.29
N ALA A 109 15.89 -6.07 -42.10
CA ALA A 109 15.90 -4.64 -41.80
C ALA A 109 15.21 -4.32 -40.46
N VAL A 110 14.18 -5.10 -40.08
CA VAL A 110 13.48 -4.97 -38.80
C VAL A 110 14.38 -5.36 -37.63
N TYR A 111 15.14 -6.47 -37.74
CA TYR A 111 16.08 -6.88 -36.68
C TYR A 111 17.22 -5.86 -36.52
N HIS A 112 17.82 -5.42 -37.63
CA HIS A 112 18.84 -4.37 -37.63
C HIS A 112 18.37 -3.09 -36.93
N PHE A 113 17.17 -2.60 -37.26
CA PHE A 113 16.58 -1.40 -36.65
C PHE A 113 16.24 -1.59 -35.17
N ILE A 114 15.77 -2.78 -34.76
CA ILE A 114 15.54 -3.10 -33.35
C ILE A 114 16.85 -3.11 -32.57
N ASP A 115 17.90 -3.79 -33.07
CA ASP A 115 19.22 -3.83 -32.41
C ASP A 115 19.84 -2.43 -32.26
N GLU A 116 19.68 -1.57 -33.27
CA GLU A 116 20.07 -0.16 -33.21
C GLU A 116 19.41 0.59 -32.04
N LEU A 117 18.08 0.47 -31.93
CA LEU A 117 17.30 1.11 -30.87
C LEU A 117 17.56 0.48 -29.49
N LEU A 118 17.85 -0.83 -29.42
CA LEU A 118 18.21 -1.51 -28.18
C LEU A 118 19.57 -1.03 -27.66
N GLY A 119 20.60 -0.97 -28.51
CA GLY A 119 21.92 -0.47 -28.13
C GLY A 119 21.86 0.97 -27.61
N ILE A 120 21.33 1.89 -28.43
CA ILE A 120 21.20 3.31 -28.08
C ILE A 120 20.31 3.51 -26.85
N GLY A 121 19.13 2.87 -26.83
CA GLY A 121 18.16 2.98 -25.74
C GLY A 121 18.70 2.47 -24.40
N THR A 122 19.42 1.35 -24.40
CA THR A 122 20.05 0.79 -23.19
C THR A 122 21.08 1.76 -22.62
N VAL A 123 21.96 2.31 -23.46
CA VAL A 123 23.02 3.24 -23.02
C VAL A 123 22.43 4.57 -22.50
N ILE A 124 21.48 5.18 -23.22
CA ILE A 124 20.81 6.41 -22.75
C ILE A 124 20.04 6.16 -21.45
N GLY A 125 19.30 5.05 -21.38
CA GLY A 125 18.51 4.68 -20.20
C GLY A 125 19.38 4.43 -18.97
N ILE A 126 20.47 3.65 -19.10
CA ILE A 126 21.32 3.33 -17.94
C ILE A 126 22.14 4.55 -17.47
N ILE A 127 22.63 5.40 -18.38
CA ILE A 127 23.31 6.65 -18.01
C ILE A 127 22.34 7.56 -17.25
N ALA A 128 21.09 7.70 -17.71
CA ALA A 128 20.07 8.47 -16.99
C ALA A 128 19.78 7.88 -15.59
N LEU A 129 19.67 6.56 -15.45
CA LEU A 129 19.46 5.90 -14.15
C LEU A 129 20.66 6.05 -13.21
N ILE A 130 21.90 5.93 -13.72
CA ILE A 130 23.14 6.17 -12.96
C ILE A 130 23.14 7.62 -12.43
N ILE A 131 22.90 8.62 -13.29
CA ILE A 131 22.83 10.03 -12.88
C ILE A 131 21.73 10.23 -11.81
N ILE A 132 20.55 9.62 -11.98
CA ILE A 132 19.47 9.69 -11.00
C ILE A 132 19.89 9.05 -9.67
N ARG A 133 20.58 7.90 -9.66
CA ARG A 133 21.10 7.29 -8.42
C ARG A 133 22.14 8.19 -7.76
N GLN A 134 23.11 8.69 -8.52
CA GLN A 134 24.19 9.51 -7.99
C GLN A 134 23.68 10.82 -7.37
N ARG A 135 22.62 11.42 -7.94
CA ARG A 135 21.93 12.61 -7.38
C ARG A 135 21.03 12.29 -6.17
N ASN A 136 20.72 11.03 -5.89
CA ASN A 136 19.90 10.58 -4.76
C ASN A 136 20.70 9.71 -3.76
N HIS A 137 22.03 9.69 -3.86
CA HIS A 137 22.87 8.83 -3.03
C HIS A 137 22.85 9.27 -1.55
N PRO A 138 22.77 8.35 -0.58
CA PRO A 138 23.00 8.64 0.83
C PRO A 138 24.50 8.90 1.07
N ARG A 139 25.03 10.04 0.60
CA ARG A 139 26.37 10.52 0.94
C ARG A 139 26.39 11.21 2.31
N GLU A 140 25.30 11.90 2.63
CA GLU A 140 25.06 12.48 3.94
C GLU A 140 24.45 11.41 4.87
N PRO A 141 24.92 11.29 6.12
CA PRO A 141 24.35 10.38 7.11
C PRO A 141 22.99 10.91 7.59
N GLY A 142 21.95 10.63 6.81
CA GLY A 142 20.58 11.08 7.08
C GLY A 142 19.53 10.26 6.34
N ARG A 143 18.30 10.29 6.86
CA ARG A 143 17.15 9.52 6.34
C ARG A 143 16.52 10.13 5.07
N LEU A 144 17.22 11.10 4.47
CA LEU A 144 16.80 11.90 3.31
C LEU A 144 16.77 11.10 2.00
N SER A 145 17.57 10.03 1.87
CA SER A 145 17.56 9.19 0.68
C SER A 145 16.62 8.00 0.79
N ARG A 146 15.83 7.75 -0.26
CA ARG A 146 15.07 6.50 -0.44
C ARG A 146 15.96 5.25 -0.57
N PHE A 147 17.23 5.45 -0.91
CA PHE A 147 18.22 4.38 -1.07
C PHE A 147 19.01 4.10 0.22
N THR A 148 18.77 4.81 1.33
CA THR A 148 19.36 4.47 2.64
C THR A 148 19.04 3.02 3.00
N GLY A 149 20.08 2.20 3.21
CA GLY A 149 19.96 0.76 3.45
C GLY A 149 19.69 -0.13 2.22
N SER A 150 19.79 0.38 0.97
CA SER A 150 19.81 -0.47 -0.24
C SER A 150 21.23 -0.96 -0.55
N ASN A 151 21.37 -2.13 -1.19
CA ASN A 151 22.65 -2.74 -1.53
C ASN A 151 23.32 -2.05 -2.74
N PHE A 152 24.18 -1.07 -2.44
CA PHE A 152 24.92 -0.32 -3.47
C PHE A 152 25.97 -1.14 -4.23
N LYS A 153 26.56 -2.19 -3.63
CA LYS A 153 27.50 -3.08 -4.34
C LYS A 153 26.78 -3.82 -5.47
N ALA A 154 25.60 -4.37 -5.18
CA ALA A 154 24.74 -4.98 -6.19
C ALA A 154 24.30 -3.96 -7.25
N ALA A 155 23.85 -2.77 -6.82
CA ALA A 155 23.38 -1.74 -7.74
C ALA A 155 24.46 -1.24 -8.73
N TYR A 156 25.71 -1.05 -8.28
CA TYR A 156 26.80 -0.63 -9.15
C TYR A 156 27.29 -1.75 -10.07
N PHE A 157 27.30 -3.01 -9.62
CA PHE A 157 27.57 -4.15 -10.49
C PHE A 157 26.53 -4.26 -11.61
N VAL A 158 25.24 -4.12 -11.27
CA VAL A 158 24.13 -4.05 -12.24
C VAL A 158 24.34 -2.92 -13.25
N GLU A 159 24.69 -1.72 -12.79
CA GLU A 159 24.83 -0.54 -13.64
C GLU A 159 26.05 -0.61 -14.58
N ALA A 160 27.18 -1.16 -14.10
CA ALA A 160 28.33 -1.48 -14.95
C ALA A 160 27.99 -2.53 -16.02
N VAL A 161 27.38 -3.67 -15.65
CA VAL A 161 27.01 -4.72 -16.60
C VAL A 161 26.06 -4.19 -17.69
N VAL A 162 24.98 -3.50 -17.31
CA VAL A 162 24.01 -2.99 -18.30
C VAL A 162 24.64 -1.95 -19.24
N LEU A 163 25.57 -1.13 -18.76
CA LEU A 163 26.32 -0.20 -19.61
C LEU A 163 27.27 -0.95 -20.57
N ILE A 164 27.96 -2.00 -20.11
CA ILE A 164 28.84 -2.83 -20.94
C ILE A 164 28.05 -3.60 -22.00
N GLU A 165 26.88 -4.17 -21.66
CA GLU A 165 26.01 -4.82 -22.65
C GLU A 165 25.46 -3.84 -23.69
N GLY A 166 25.05 -2.64 -23.27
CA GLY A 166 24.58 -1.57 -24.16
C GLY A 166 25.65 -1.11 -25.14
N LEU A 167 26.85 -0.83 -24.64
CA LEU A 167 28.02 -0.50 -25.47
C LEU A 167 28.45 -1.70 -26.34
N GLY A 168 28.33 -2.93 -25.83
CA GLY A 168 28.63 -4.17 -26.56
C GLY A 168 27.74 -4.38 -27.77
N MET A 169 26.43 -4.10 -27.66
CA MET A 169 25.51 -4.10 -28.82
C MET A 169 25.98 -3.11 -29.89
N ILE A 170 26.24 -1.86 -29.49
CA ILE A 170 26.73 -0.80 -30.40
C ILE A 170 28.06 -1.19 -31.06
N LEU A 171 29.07 -1.60 -30.28
CA LEU A 171 30.43 -1.86 -30.77
C LEU A 171 30.52 -3.10 -31.66
N VAL A 172 29.81 -4.19 -31.33
CA VAL A 172 29.72 -5.38 -32.19
C VAL A 172 29.12 -5.02 -33.55
N LYS A 173 27.97 -4.32 -33.56
CA LYS A 173 27.30 -3.93 -34.80
C LYS A 173 28.14 -2.95 -35.63
N SER A 174 28.72 -1.93 -34.98
CA SER A 174 29.61 -0.96 -35.63
C SER A 174 30.87 -1.62 -36.19
N GLY A 175 31.46 -2.58 -35.48
CA GLY A 175 32.60 -3.36 -35.97
C GLY A 175 32.25 -4.26 -37.16
N LYS A 176 31.07 -4.87 -37.17
CA LYS A 176 30.55 -5.63 -38.34
C LYS A 176 30.39 -4.71 -39.55
N ILE A 177 29.86 -3.49 -39.36
CA ILE A 177 29.76 -2.48 -40.42
C ILE A 177 31.14 -2.06 -40.94
N ALA A 178 32.07 -1.68 -40.05
CA ALA A 178 33.43 -1.25 -40.41
C ALA A 178 34.22 -2.35 -41.16
N THR A 179 33.98 -3.62 -40.84
CA THR A 179 34.71 -4.76 -41.41
C THR A 179 34.08 -5.30 -42.70
N TYR A 180 32.76 -5.19 -42.88
CA TYR A 180 32.04 -5.85 -43.98
C TYR A 180 31.20 -4.92 -44.87
N GLY A 181 31.11 -3.62 -44.56
CA GLY A 181 30.44 -2.61 -45.38
C GLY A 181 28.91 -2.70 -45.45
N HIS A 182 28.29 -3.67 -44.77
CA HIS A 182 26.84 -3.88 -44.77
C HIS A 182 26.15 -2.94 -43.78
N ALA A 183 25.85 -1.71 -44.22
CA ALA A 183 25.02 -0.75 -43.49
C ALA A 183 23.90 -0.16 -44.36
N ASN A 184 22.76 0.12 -43.73
CA ASN A 184 21.62 0.82 -44.30
C ASN A 184 21.30 2.05 -43.43
N PRO A 185 21.33 3.29 -43.97
CA PRO A 185 21.07 4.52 -43.22
C PRO A 185 19.70 4.60 -42.51
N TRP A 186 18.74 3.73 -42.85
CA TRP A 186 17.44 3.67 -42.17
C TRP A 186 17.40 2.73 -40.96
N THR A 187 18.36 1.80 -40.85
CA THR A 187 18.38 0.76 -39.79
C THR A 187 19.63 0.80 -38.92
N ASP A 188 20.69 1.45 -39.39
CA ASP A 188 22.03 1.45 -38.78
C ASP A 188 22.56 2.89 -38.59
N PHE A 189 21.65 3.86 -38.46
CA PHE A 189 21.90 5.31 -38.59
C PHE A 189 22.96 5.91 -37.63
N PHE A 190 23.20 5.27 -36.49
CA PHE A 190 24.18 5.67 -35.49
C PHE A 190 25.39 4.73 -35.50
N THR A 191 25.19 3.41 -35.56
CA THR A 191 26.29 2.43 -35.61
C THR A 191 27.11 2.54 -36.88
N MET A 192 26.55 3.01 -38.01
CA MET A 192 27.33 3.37 -39.20
C MET A 192 28.30 4.53 -38.97
N ARG A 193 27.98 5.46 -38.06
CA ARG A 193 28.85 6.60 -37.72
C ARG A 193 29.90 6.24 -36.67
N VAL A 194 29.56 5.33 -35.75
CA VAL A 194 30.56 4.73 -34.86
C VAL A 194 31.52 3.83 -35.65
N ALA A 195 31.06 3.18 -36.73
CA ALA A 195 31.90 2.38 -37.61
C ALA A 195 32.97 3.20 -38.37
N GLU A 196 32.70 4.47 -38.69
CA GLU A 196 33.69 5.40 -39.28
C GLU A 196 34.91 5.64 -38.36
N LEU A 197 34.78 5.34 -37.06
CA LEU A 197 35.84 5.49 -36.05
C LEU A 197 36.58 4.17 -35.74
N LEU A 198 36.25 3.06 -36.42
CA LEU A 198 36.74 1.72 -36.10
C LEU A 198 37.52 1.10 -37.28
N PRO A 199 38.65 0.41 -37.03
CA PRO A 199 39.40 -0.27 -38.08
C PRO A 199 38.67 -1.52 -38.58
N ALA A 200 38.70 -1.76 -39.89
CA ALA A 200 38.18 -2.99 -40.49
C ALA A 200 38.97 -4.21 -39.97
N SER A 201 38.37 -5.03 -39.12
CA SER A 201 39.06 -6.13 -38.43
C SER A 201 38.09 -7.21 -37.95
N PRO A 202 38.08 -8.41 -38.58
CA PRO A 202 37.28 -9.54 -38.11
C PRO A 202 37.60 -9.95 -36.67
N ASN A 203 38.88 -9.86 -36.28
CA ASN A 203 39.32 -10.18 -34.93
C ASN A 203 38.74 -9.19 -33.89
N MET A 204 38.66 -7.89 -34.22
CA MET A 204 38.05 -6.88 -33.34
C MET A 204 36.56 -7.17 -33.08
N VAL A 205 35.81 -7.57 -34.12
CA VAL A 205 34.40 -7.95 -33.98
C VAL A 205 34.23 -9.12 -33.01
N SER A 206 35.02 -10.19 -33.17
CA SER A 206 34.97 -11.33 -32.25
C SER A 206 35.47 -10.98 -30.84
N VAL A 207 36.37 -10.01 -30.67
CA VAL A 207 36.77 -9.49 -29.36
C VAL A 207 35.66 -8.69 -28.70
N PHE A 208 34.96 -7.80 -29.42
CA PHE A 208 33.79 -7.10 -28.88
C PHE A 208 32.66 -8.07 -28.49
N ALA A 209 32.41 -9.08 -29.33
CA ALA A 209 31.45 -10.15 -29.03
C ALA A 209 31.89 -10.98 -27.81
N PHE A 210 33.19 -11.26 -27.66
CA PHE A 210 33.72 -11.99 -26.51
C PHE A 210 33.59 -11.18 -25.21
N VAL A 211 33.94 -9.88 -25.22
CA VAL A 211 33.79 -9.00 -24.05
C VAL A 211 32.33 -8.95 -23.60
N LYS A 212 31.40 -8.77 -24.54
CA LYS A 212 29.95 -8.79 -24.28
C LYS A 212 29.47 -10.15 -23.74
N LEU A 213 29.87 -11.25 -24.37
CA LEU A 213 29.53 -12.59 -23.89
C LEU A 213 30.04 -12.82 -22.46
N MET A 214 31.27 -12.37 -22.16
CA MET A 214 31.87 -12.53 -20.84
C MET A 214 31.24 -11.61 -19.78
N SER A 215 30.79 -10.40 -20.11
CA SER A 215 30.00 -9.59 -19.16
C SER A 215 28.67 -10.25 -18.80
N ALA A 216 27.97 -10.82 -19.79
CA ALA A 216 26.75 -11.60 -19.56
C ALA A 216 27.00 -12.87 -18.71
N MET A 217 28.11 -13.59 -18.92
CA MET A 217 28.43 -14.78 -18.13
C MET A 217 28.90 -14.46 -16.70
N VAL A 218 29.71 -13.40 -16.52
CA VAL A 218 30.08 -12.89 -15.19
C VAL A 218 28.84 -12.42 -14.44
N TRP A 219 27.89 -11.77 -15.12
CA TRP A 219 26.58 -11.41 -14.56
C TRP A 219 25.80 -12.64 -14.07
N LEU A 220 25.59 -13.65 -14.91
CA LEU A 220 24.86 -14.87 -14.52
C LEU A 220 25.50 -15.59 -13.34
N PHE A 221 26.84 -15.72 -13.33
CA PHE A 221 27.57 -16.35 -12.23
C PHE A 221 27.45 -15.55 -10.93
N VAL A 222 27.73 -14.24 -10.94
CA VAL A 222 27.69 -13.40 -9.73
C VAL A 222 26.27 -13.31 -9.17
N VAL A 223 25.25 -13.15 -10.01
CA VAL A 223 23.84 -13.11 -9.58
C VAL A 223 23.38 -14.47 -9.06
N GLY A 224 23.77 -15.56 -9.73
CA GLY A 224 23.56 -16.93 -9.23
C GLY A 224 24.20 -17.18 -7.85
N ARG A 225 25.36 -16.58 -7.57
CA ARG A 225 25.98 -16.68 -6.24
C ARG A 225 25.35 -15.77 -5.17
N ASN A 226 24.55 -14.78 -5.55
CA ASN A 226 23.98 -13.77 -4.65
C ASN A 226 22.45 -13.72 -4.75
N VAL A 227 21.77 -14.74 -4.20
CA VAL A 227 20.30 -14.88 -4.25
C VAL A 227 19.52 -13.71 -3.64
N ASN A 228 20.07 -13.00 -2.65
CA ASN A 228 19.38 -11.89 -2.00
C ASN A 228 19.59 -10.52 -2.68
N TRP A 229 20.28 -10.44 -3.82
CA TRP A 229 20.41 -9.19 -4.57
C TRP A 229 19.11 -8.85 -5.31
N GLY A 230 18.10 -8.32 -4.61
CA GLY A 230 16.79 -8.02 -5.18
C GLY A 230 16.81 -7.02 -6.35
N VAL A 231 17.78 -6.10 -6.36
CA VAL A 231 18.05 -5.21 -7.50
C VAL A 231 18.53 -5.95 -8.76
N ALA A 232 19.08 -7.16 -8.63
CA ALA A 232 19.39 -8.05 -9.74
C ALA A 232 18.24 -9.02 -10.05
N TRP A 233 17.66 -9.66 -9.04
CA TRP A 233 16.71 -10.76 -9.21
C TRP A 233 15.30 -10.37 -9.64
N HIS A 234 14.86 -9.11 -9.43
CA HIS A 234 13.52 -8.68 -9.86
C HIS A 234 13.27 -8.80 -11.37
N ARG A 235 14.30 -8.91 -12.22
CA ARG A 235 14.16 -9.18 -13.66
C ARG A 235 13.65 -10.59 -13.96
N PHE A 236 13.58 -11.45 -12.94
CA PHE A 236 13.03 -12.79 -13.00
C PHE A 236 11.84 -12.93 -12.04
N SER A 237 11.94 -12.43 -10.80
CA SER A 237 10.89 -12.59 -9.77
C SER A 237 9.70 -11.62 -9.88
N ALA A 238 9.83 -10.47 -10.56
CA ALA A 238 8.69 -9.56 -10.75
C ALA A 238 7.55 -10.19 -11.57
N PHE A 239 7.87 -11.01 -12.57
CA PHE A 239 6.88 -11.67 -13.43
C PHE A 239 5.92 -12.59 -12.64
N PRO A 240 6.39 -13.59 -11.87
CA PRO A 240 5.49 -14.38 -11.05
C PRO A 240 4.84 -13.55 -9.93
N ASN A 241 5.52 -12.55 -9.34
CA ASN A 241 4.92 -11.80 -8.24
C ASN A 241 3.72 -10.94 -8.69
N ILE A 242 3.79 -10.32 -9.87
CA ILE A 242 2.67 -9.58 -10.48
C ILE A 242 1.53 -10.54 -10.86
N TYR A 243 1.85 -11.73 -11.39
CA TYR A 243 0.84 -12.73 -11.76
C TYR A 243 0.09 -13.29 -10.52
N PHE A 244 0.82 -13.57 -9.44
CA PHE A 244 0.31 -14.13 -8.18
C PHE A 244 -0.11 -13.08 -7.13
N LYS A 245 -0.19 -11.79 -7.50
CA LYS A 245 -0.67 -10.71 -6.61
C LYS A 245 -2.09 -10.98 -6.12
N ARG A 246 -2.56 -10.25 -5.11
CA ARG A 246 -3.85 -10.54 -4.46
C ARG A 246 -5.03 -10.42 -5.44
N GLU A 247 -5.27 -9.21 -5.93
CA GLU A 247 -6.36 -8.92 -6.88
C GLU A 247 -6.03 -9.44 -8.30
N ASP A 248 -7.02 -9.97 -9.02
CA ASP A 248 -6.85 -10.53 -10.37
C ASP A 248 -7.27 -9.57 -11.51
N ASP A 249 -7.97 -8.49 -11.16
CA ASP A 249 -8.58 -7.51 -12.07
C ASP A 249 -7.58 -6.49 -12.65
N GLY A 250 -6.61 -6.09 -11.83
CA GLY A 250 -5.60 -5.09 -12.15
C GLY A 250 -5.25 -4.12 -11.03
N ASP A 251 -6.02 -4.06 -9.94
CA ASP A 251 -5.76 -3.13 -8.84
C ASP A 251 -4.61 -3.62 -7.91
N VAL A 252 -4.37 -2.90 -6.82
CA VAL A 252 -3.35 -3.21 -5.81
C VAL A 252 -3.95 -3.92 -4.61
N ALA A 253 -3.15 -4.69 -3.86
CA ALA A 253 -3.55 -5.33 -2.60
C ALA A 253 -3.87 -4.33 -1.46
N LEU A 254 -5.00 -3.64 -1.58
CA LEU A 254 -5.61 -2.68 -0.65
C LEU A 254 -7.15 -2.83 -0.70
N GLY A 255 -7.91 -1.86 -0.21
CA GLY A 255 -9.34 -2.07 0.08
C GLY A 255 -9.44 -2.85 1.38
N ALA A 256 -9.94 -4.09 1.31
CA ALA A 256 -9.92 -5.03 2.41
C ALA A 256 -8.49 -5.38 2.86
N ALA A 257 -8.30 -5.63 4.16
CA ALA A 257 -7.23 -6.48 4.65
C ALA A 257 -7.52 -7.94 4.28
N LYS A 258 -6.45 -8.69 4.00
CA LYS A 258 -6.49 -10.16 3.90
C LYS A 258 -7.03 -10.75 5.22
N PRO A 259 -7.92 -11.76 5.21
CA PRO A 259 -8.31 -12.50 6.41
C PRO A 259 -7.10 -13.08 7.16
N MET A 260 -7.29 -13.45 8.43
CA MET A 260 -6.30 -14.31 9.10
C MET A 260 -6.31 -15.68 8.44
N MET A 261 -5.14 -16.23 8.10
CA MET A 261 -5.02 -17.48 7.34
C MET A 261 -4.10 -18.47 8.04
N SER A 262 -4.50 -19.74 8.11
CA SER A 262 -3.62 -20.86 8.46
C SER A 262 -3.79 -21.98 7.44
N LYS A 263 -2.72 -22.72 7.10
CA LYS A 263 -2.75 -23.89 6.19
C LYS A 263 -3.40 -23.64 4.80
N GLY A 264 -3.60 -22.39 4.41
CA GLY A 264 -4.30 -21.98 3.17
C GLY A 264 -5.82 -21.77 3.28
N ARG A 265 -6.42 -21.90 4.47
CA ARG A 265 -7.81 -21.55 4.78
C ARG A 265 -7.87 -20.24 5.59
N ALA A 266 -9.00 -19.54 5.51
CA ALA A 266 -9.30 -18.42 6.40
C ALA A 266 -9.72 -18.93 7.79
N LEU A 267 -9.35 -18.19 8.84
CA LEU A 267 -9.73 -18.48 10.21
C LEU A 267 -10.88 -17.59 10.70
N ASP A 268 -11.85 -18.23 11.33
CA ASP A 268 -12.96 -17.59 12.04
C ASP A 268 -13.07 -18.17 13.47
N MET A 269 -14.02 -17.66 14.26
CA MET A 269 -14.20 -18.07 15.67
C MET A 269 -14.76 -19.49 15.84
N GLU A 270 -15.28 -20.12 14.78
CA GLU A 270 -15.85 -21.48 14.83
C GLU A 270 -14.87 -22.54 14.33
N ASN A 271 -13.99 -22.16 13.39
CA ASN A 271 -13.13 -23.07 12.66
C ASN A 271 -11.68 -23.11 13.17
N VAL A 272 -11.30 -22.22 14.09
CA VAL A 272 -9.93 -22.14 14.63
C VAL A 272 -9.62 -23.30 15.57
N ASP A 273 -8.50 -23.97 15.30
CA ASP A 273 -7.88 -24.96 16.17
C ASP A 273 -6.65 -24.33 16.86
N PRO A 274 -6.71 -23.97 18.16
CA PRO A 274 -5.61 -23.28 18.83
C PRO A 274 -4.36 -24.15 19.03
N ASP A 275 -4.49 -25.48 18.97
CA ASP A 275 -3.36 -26.41 19.14
C ASP A 275 -2.60 -26.63 17.84
N THR A 276 -3.21 -26.35 16.67
CA THR A 276 -2.58 -26.63 15.36
C THR A 276 -2.63 -25.51 14.32
N ASP A 277 -3.42 -24.46 14.47
CA ASP A 277 -3.45 -23.31 13.55
C ASP A 277 -2.47 -22.20 13.92
N THR A 278 -2.16 -21.35 12.95
CA THR A 278 -1.23 -20.23 13.09
C THR A 278 -2.00 -18.92 13.07
N LEU A 279 -2.04 -18.22 14.22
CA LEU A 279 -2.80 -16.98 14.36
C LEU A 279 -1.93 -15.78 13.98
N GLY A 280 -1.81 -15.53 12.67
CA GLY A 280 -0.89 -14.51 12.13
C GLY A 280 0.47 -15.08 11.74
N ALA A 281 1.54 -14.31 11.91
CA ALA A 281 2.90 -14.71 11.58
C ALA A 281 3.92 -14.29 12.67
N GLY A 282 4.38 -15.26 13.46
CA GLY A 282 5.42 -15.10 14.47
C GLY A 282 6.79 -15.66 14.07
N ARG A 283 6.82 -16.46 13.00
CA ARG A 283 8.00 -17.03 12.37
C ARG A 283 7.92 -16.81 10.85
N ILE A 284 9.06 -16.78 10.17
CA ILE A 284 9.10 -16.52 8.72
C ILE A 284 8.39 -17.61 7.89
N GLU A 285 8.39 -18.86 8.37
CA GLU A 285 7.67 -19.99 7.81
C GLU A 285 6.13 -19.92 7.97
N ASP A 286 5.62 -19.05 8.85
CA ASP A 286 4.17 -18.85 9.02
C ASP A 286 3.56 -18.06 7.84
N PHE A 287 4.34 -17.20 7.18
CA PHE A 287 3.89 -16.50 5.98
C PHE A 287 3.64 -17.48 4.81
N SER A 288 2.68 -17.16 3.96
CA SER A 288 2.43 -17.95 2.74
C SER A 288 3.59 -17.89 1.75
N TRP A 289 3.66 -18.86 0.84
CA TRP A 289 4.66 -18.87 -0.23
C TRP A 289 4.65 -17.58 -1.09
N LYS A 290 3.50 -16.89 -1.22
CA LYS A 290 3.44 -15.57 -1.86
C LYS A 290 4.09 -14.46 -1.01
N GLY A 291 4.04 -14.54 0.32
CA GLY A 291 4.85 -13.69 1.20
C GLY A 291 6.36 -13.89 0.96
N TRP A 292 6.82 -15.14 0.91
CA TRP A 292 8.21 -15.44 0.57
C TRP A 292 8.62 -14.94 -0.84
N LEU A 293 7.71 -15.00 -1.82
CA LEU A 293 7.93 -14.43 -3.15
C LEU A 293 8.00 -12.89 -3.11
N ASP A 294 7.13 -12.23 -2.34
CA ASP A 294 7.16 -10.78 -2.10
C ASP A 294 8.51 -10.33 -1.53
N PHE A 295 8.98 -11.02 -0.48
CA PHE A 295 10.26 -10.73 0.17
C PHE A 295 11.42 -10.90 -0.83
N THR A 296 11.40 -11.99 -1.60
CA THR A 296 12.37 -12.25 -2.70
C THR A 296 12.31 -11.20 -3.81
N THR A 297 11.15 -10.60 -4.07
CA THR A 297 10.92 -9.68 -5.20
C THR A 297 11.22 -8.21 -4.84
N CYS A 298 11.61 -7.92 -3.60
CA CYS A 298 11.96 -6.56 -3.17
C CYS A 298 13.10 -5.95 -4.00
N THR A 299 12.73 -5.05 -4.92
CA THR A 299 13.63 -4.35 -5.86
C THR A 299 14.63 -3.37 -5.20
N GLU A 300 14.54 -3.17 -3.88
CA GLU A 300 15.29 -2.19 -3.08
C GLU A 300 15.18 -0.72 -3.58
N CYS A 301 14.19 -0.42 -4.43
CA CYS A 301 14.06 0.88 -5.11
C CYS A 301 13.60 2.04 -4.20
N GLY A 302 13.11 1.74 -2.99
CA GLY A 302 12.74 2.74 -1.98
C GLY A 302 11.49 3.58 -2.28
N ARG A 303 10.68 3.25 -3.29
CA ARG A 303 9.41 3.98 -3.56
C ARG A 303 8.47 3.94 -2.36
N CYS A 304 8.25 2.74 -1.81
CA CYS A 304 7.44 2.51 -0.61
C CYS A 304 8.02 3.21 0.64
N GLN A 305 9.35 3.34 0.73
CA GLN A 305 10.04 4.08 1.80
C GLN A 305 9.82 5.60 1.68
N SER A 306 10.02 6.19 0.49
CA SER A 306 9.85 7.64 0.29
C SER A 306 8.40 8.13 0.40
N GLN A 307 7.42 7.23 0.35
CA GLN A 307 6.00 7.54 0.48
C GLN A 307 5.41 7.07 1.83
N CYS A 308 6.21 6.43 2.68
CA CYS A 308 5.79 6.05 4.03
C CYS A 308 5.75 7.29 4.94
N PRO A 309 4.61 7.60 5.59
CA PRO A 309 4.52 8.75 6.49
C PRO A 309 5.45 8.59 7.69
N ALA A 310 5.52 7.39 8.28
CA ALA A 310 6.39 7.08 9.42
C ALA A 310 7.89 7.24 9.07
N TRP A 311 8.32 6.80 7.87
CA TRP A 311 9.71 7.02 7.44
C TRP A 311 10.05 8.50 7.36
N ASN A 312 9.19 9.28 6.70
CA ASN A 312 9.38 10.70 6.44
C ASN A 312 9.32 11.56 7.72
N THR A 313 8.66 11.09 8.78
CA THR A 313 8.63 11.76 10.10
C THR A 313 9.66 11.24 11.11
N GLY A 314 10.52 10.30 10.73
CA GLY A 314 11.67 9.87 11.55
C GLY A 314 11.42 8.67 12.47
N LYS A 315 10.25 8.01 12.40
CA LYS A 315 9.95 6.74 13.11
C LYS A 315 10.71 5.57 12.48
N PRO A 316 11.04 4.47 13.19
CA PRO A 316 11.94 3.45 12.66
C PRO A 316 11.45 2.77 11.36
N LEU A 317 10.12 2.65 11.15
CA LEU A 317 9.54 2.00 9.97
C LEU A 317 10.03 2.54 8.61
N SER A 318 10.74 1.68 7.88
CA SER A 318 10.79 1.67 6.42
C SER A 318 10.13 0.40 5.89
N PRO A 319 9.07 0.51 5.07
CA PRO A 319 8.47 -0.65 4.42
C PRO A 319 9.45 -1.39 3.50
N LYS A 320 10.48 -0.70 2.96
CA LYS A 320 11.54 -1.35 2.18
C LYS A 320 12.43 -2.21 3.09
N LEU A 321 12.90 -1.64 4.21
CA LEU A 321 13.84 -2.33 5.10
C LEU A 321 13.16 -3.49 5.82
N LEU A 322 11.90 -3.35 6.26
CA LEU A 322 11.11 -4.44 6.83
C LEU A 322 11.03 -5.64 5.89
N ILE A 323 10.69 -5.44 4.62
CA ILE A 323 10.64 -6.51 3.61
C ILE A 323 12.03 -7.08 3.30
N MET A 324 13.10 -6.26 3.37
CA MET A 324 14.48 -6.74 3.24
C MET A 324 14.92 -7.59 4.44
N SER A 325 14.56 -7.22 5.68
CA SER A 325 14.83 -8.03 6.88
C SER A 325 14.13 -9.39 6.79
N LEU A 326 12.83 -9.41 6.44
CA LEU A 326 12.07 -10.66 6.24
C LEU A 326 12.71 -11.55 5.16
N ARG A 327 13.16 -10.96 4.04
CA ARG A 327 13.91 -11.67 2.99
C ARG A 327 15.23 -12.24 3.53
N ASP A 328 16.08 -11.40 4.11
CA ASP A 328 17.45 -11.78 4.43
C ASP A 328 17.50 -12.77 5.60
N HIS A 329 16.62 -12.62 6.59
CA HIS A 329 16.35 -13.64 7.62
C HIS A 329 15.85 -14.95 7.00
N GLY A 330 14.81 -14.91 6.14
CA GLY A 330 14.25 -16.10 5.50
C GLY A 330 15.28 -16.89 4.70
N TYR A 331 16.14 -16.23 3.93
CA TYR A 331 17.21 -16.90 3.17
C TYR A 331 18.39 -17.40 4.04
N ALA A 332 18.57 -16.85 5.24
CA ALA A 332 19.57 -17.29 6.21
C ALA A 332 19.08 -18.46 7.08
N LYS A 333 17.81 -18.45 7.53
CA LYS A 333 17.13 -19.54 8.25
C LYS A 333 16.77 -20.72 7.32
N ALA A 334 16.60 -20.48 6.02
CA ALA A 334 16.21 -21.49 5.03
C ALA A 334 16.96 -22.85 5.06
N PRO A 335 18.29 -22.95 5.28
CA PRO A 335 18.97 -24.25 5.35
C PRO A 335 18.47 -25.15 6.48
N TYR A 336 18.07 -24.57 7.61
CA TYR A 336 17.43 -25.28 8.71
C TYR A 336 16.01 -25.73 8.33
N LEU A 337 15.20 -24.80 7.80
CA LEU A 337 13.81 -25.04 7.39
C LEU A 337 13.67 -26.07 6.26
N LEU A 338 14.67 -26.18 5.37
CA LEU A 338 14.73 -27.14 4.26
C LEU A 338 15.27 -28.52 4.69
N ALA A 339 15.98 -28.62 5.83
CA ALA A 339 16.38 -29.89 6.41
C ALA A 339 15.23 -30.62 7.12
N GLY A 340 14.11 -29.92 7.35
CA GLY A 340 12.96 -30.37 8.12
C GLY A 340 12.76 -29.61 9.43
N GLY A 341 13.75 -28.83 9.87
CA GLY A 341 13.75 -28.15 11.18
C GLY A 341 12.53 -27.25 11.37
N ARG A 342 11.87 -27.38 12.52
CA ARG A 342 10.74 -26.57 12.98
C ARG A 342 10.71 -26.53 14.49
N LYS A 343 10.32 -25.38 15.04
CA LYS A 343 10.02 -25.21 16.46
C LYS A 343 8.52 -25.04 16.68
N ASP A 344 8.05 -25.50 17.83
CA ASP A 344 6.67 -25.31 18.29
C ASP A 344 6.46 -23.90 18.87
N MET A 345 5.51 -23.74 19.80
CA MET A 345 5.27 -22.50 20.55
C MET A 345 6.10 -22.38 21.84
N GLY A 346 6.59 -23.49 22.42
CA GLY A 346 7.54 -23.47 23.54
C GLY A 346 8.97 -23.13 23.13
N GLY A 347 9.31 -23.31 21.84
CA GLY A 347 10.65 -23.18 21.29
C GLY A 347 11.40 -24.52 21.17
N ASP A 348 10.72 -25.62 21.46
CA ASP A 348 11.24 -26.99 21.35
C ASP A 348 11.26 -27.43 19.88
N GLU A 349 12.27 -28.22 19.50
CA GLU A 349 12.40 -28.76 18.14
C GLU A 349 11.39 -29.88 17.92
N VAL A 350 10.54 -29.71 16.90
CA VAL A 350 9.50 -30.68 16.50
C VAL A 350 9.64 -31.14 15.04
N GLY A 351 10.54 -30.52 14.26
CA GLY A 351 10.80 -30.90 12.87
C GLY A 351 11.91 -31.93 12.69
N LEU A 352 12.93 -31.89 13.55
CA LEU A 352 14.11 -32.75 13.52
C LEU A 352 14.18 -33.68 14.74
N VAL A 353 13.11 -34.43 15.00
CA VAL A 353 13.01 -35.44 16.07
C VAL A 353 12.94 -36.88 15.54
N ASP A 354 13.19 -37.86 16.40
CA ASP A 354 12.88 -39.28 16.18
C ASP A 354 11.39 -39.60 16.44
N ALA A 355 11.01 -40.89 16.45
CA ALA A 355 9.62 -41.30 16.67
C ALA A 355 9.19 -41.18 18.14
N GLU A 356 10.15 -41.08 19.03
CA GLU A 356 10.03 -40.96 20.47
C GLU A 356 10.06 -39.49 20.95
N GLY A 357 10.34 -38.55 20.04
CA GLY A 357 10.38 -37.11 20.28
C GLY A 357 11.75 -36.54 20.65
N ASN A 358 12.83 -37.32 20.62
CA ASN A 358 14.17 -36.85 20.92
C ASN A 358 14.79 -36.13 19.71
N VAL A 359 15.57 -35.07 19.98
CA VAL A 359 16.22 -34.25 18.95
C VAL A 359 17.31 -35.03 18.20
N LEU A 360 17.24 -34.99 16.87
CA LEU A 360 18.22 -35.62 15.97
C LEU A 360 19.46 -34.74 15.80
N GLU A 361 20.27 -34.71 16.86
CA GLU A 361 21.54 -33.96 16.95
C GLU A 361 22.46 -34.16 15.73
N ASN A 362 22.51 -35.37 15.16
CA ASN A 362 23.30 -35.65 13.97
C ASN A 362 22.81 -34.92 12.70
N LYS A 363 21.50 -34.66 12.58
CA LYS A 363 20.92 -33.83 11.52
C LYS A 363 21.14 -32.34 11.80
N LEU A 364 20.96 -31.90 13.04
CA LEU A 364 21.22 -30.50 13.42
C LEU A 364 22.70 -30.12 13.22
N ALA A 365 23.64 -30.98 13.62
CA ALA A 365 25.08 -30.76 13.43
C ALA A 365 25.49 -30.65 11.94
N ALA A 366 24.74 -31.26 11.02
CA ALA A 366 24.95 -31.13 9.58
C ALA A 366 24.41 -29.81 9.00
N ILE A 367 23.57 -29.07 9.73
CA ILE A 367 23.04 -27.76 9.32
C ILE A 367 24.06 -26.68 9.72
N PRO A 368 24.41 -25.75 8.80
CA PRO A 368 25.35 -24.66 9.09
C PRO A 368 24.98 -23.90 10.37
N GLU A 369 25.96 -23.69 11.25
CA GLU A 369 25.77 -23.04 12.55
C GLU A 369 25.03 -21.71 12.45
N ALA A 370 25.40 -20.85 11.50
CA ALA A 370 24.72 -19.58 11.25
C ALA A 370 23.23 -19.72 10.88
N ALA A 371 22.82 -20.82 10.24
CA ALA A 371 21.42 -21.08 9.91
C ALA A 371 20.63 -21.65 11.10
N ARG A 372 21.30 -22.30 12.07
CA ARG A 372 20.71 -22.68 13.36
C ARG A 372 20.60 -21.46 14.27
N ALA A 373 21.66 -20.66 14.41
CA ALA A 373 21.64 -19.43 15.19
C ALA A 373 20.60 -18.41 14.69
N GLU A 374 20.40 -18.29 13.36
CA GLU A 374 19.33 -17.46 12.80
C GLU A 374 17.92 -18.07 13.00
N ALA A 375 17.81 -19.38 13.26
CA ALA A 375 16.54 -20.03 13.58
C ALA A 375 16.06 -19.79 15.02
N GLU A 376 17.00 -19.51 15.94
CA GLU A 376 16.71 -19.14 17.33
C GLU A 376 16.25 -17.68 17.50
N ARG A 377 16.35 -16.85 16.46
CA ARG A 377 16.00 -15.42 16.54
C ARG A 377 14.49 -15.21 16.36
N PRO A 378 13.79 -14.52 17.27
CA PRO A 378 12.36 -14.26 17.14
C PRO A 378 12.10 -13.26 16.01
N LEU A 379 10.98 -13.42 15.29
CA LEU A 379 10.65 -12.58 14.14
C LEU A 379 10.34 -11.13 14.57
N ILE A 380 9.67 -10.97 15.70
CA ILE A 380 9.42 -9.69 16.37
C ILE A 380 10.11 -9.73 17.73
N GLY A 381 10.69 -8.61 18.17
CA GLY A 381 11.30 -8.49 19.49
C GLY A 381 12.32 -7.34 19.58
N GLU A 382 12.53 -6.81 20.79
CA GLU A 382 13.43 -5.68 21.01
C GLU A 382 14.89 -5.97 20.61
N SER A 383 15.62 -4.91 20.25
CA SER A 383 17.05 -4.98 19.89
C SER A 383 17.96 -4.63 21.07
N ALA A 384 18.14 -5.57 22.01
CA ALA A 384 19.00 -5.39 23.18
C ALA A 384 20.51 -5.25 22.80
N PRO A 385 21.26 -4.27 23.35
CA PRO A 385 22.66 -4.06 23.00
C PRO A 385 23.60 -5.21 23.41
N GLY A 386 24.00 -6.03 22.43
CA GLY A 386 24.91 -7.16 22.62
C GLY A 386 24.27 -8.52 22.35
N GLU A 387 22.94 -8.56 22.16
CA GLU A 387 22.19 -9.78 21.85
C GLU A 387 21.74 -9.80 20.38
N LEU A 388 21.37 -10.99 19.88
CA LEU A 388 20.81 -11.16 18.54
C LEU A 388 19.30 -10.85 18.55
N GLY A 389 18.96 -9.59 18.80
CA GLY A 389 17.58 -9.09 18.88
C GLY A 389 16.70 -9.42 17.66
N GLY A 390 15.40 -9.17 17.82
CA GLY A 390 14.36 -9.60 16.86
C GLY A 390 14.58 -9.11 15.42
N ILE A 391 14.03 -9.84 14.45
CA ILE A 391 14.19 -9.50 13.02
C ILE A 391 13.51 -8.18 12.69
N ILE A 392 12.35 -7.94 13.29
CA ILE A 392 11.56 -6.70 13.23
C ILE A 392 11.37 -6.17 14.66
N ASP A 393 11.92 -5.00 14.92
CA ASP A 393 11.74 -4.31 16.19
C ASP A 393 10.27 -3.87 16.41
N PRO A 394 9.69 -3.97 17.62
CA PRO A 394 8.29 -3.61 17.88
C PRO A 394 7.93 -2.16 17.50
N GLU A 395 8.80 -1.17 17.73
CA GLU A 395 8.53 0.21 17.31
C GLU A 395 8.39 0.29 15.78
N THR A 396 9.12 -0.54 15.03
CA THR A 396 9.04 -0.64 13.57
C THR A 396 7.67 -1.17 13.13
N LEU A 397 7.15 -2.20 13.81
CA LEU A 397 5.83 -2.79 13.53
C LEU A 397 4.68 -1.83 13.90
N TRP A 398 4.73 -1.26 15.10
CA TRP A 398 3.67 -0.40 15.64
C TRP A 398 3.65 1.01 15.05
N SER A 399 4.75 1.46 14.44
CA SER A 399 4.81 2.69 13.60
C SER A 399 3.96 2.64 12.32
N CYS A 400 3.42 1.48 11.91
CA CYS A 400 2.61 1.38 10.69
C CYS A 400 1.19 1.96 10.88
N THR A 401 0.80 2.87 9.98
CA THR A 401 -0.56 3.47 9.96
C THR A 401 -1.54 2.77 9.01
N THR A 402 -1.22 1.55 8.54
CA THR A 402 -1.96 0.72 7.54
C THR A 402 -2.44 1.42 6.26
N CYS A 403 -2.04 2.68 6.01
CA CYS A 403 -2.62 3.58 5.00
C CYS A 403 -2.31 3.27 3.52
N GLY A 404 -1.79 2.07 3.22
CA GLY A 404 -1.55 1.56 1.86
C GLY A 404 -0.49 2.27 1.01
N ALA A 405 0.14 3.35 1.50
CA ALA A 405 1.09 4.17 0.72
C ALA A 405 2.32 3.38 0.21
N CYS A 406 2.69 2.29 0.89
CA CYS A 406 3.75 1.38 0.46
C CYS A 406 3.34 0.47 -0.71
N VAL A 407 2.12 -0.05 -0.69
CA VAL A 407 1.58 -0.99 -1.71
C VAL A 407 1.26 -0.25 -3.00
N GLU A 408 0.50 0.84 -2.94
CA GLU A 408 0.14 1.67 -4.11
C GLU A 408 1.38 2.21 -4.84
N GLN A 409 2.51 2.33 -4.16
CA GLN A 409 3.76 2.85 -4.71
C GLN A 409 4.78 1.74 -5.03
N CYS A 410 4.39 0.46 -4.85
CA CYS A 410 5.19 -0.69 -5.24
C CYS A 410 4.96 -1.04 -6.73
N PRO A 411 6.03 -1.17 -7.54
CA PRO A 411 5.92 -1.49 -8.96
C PRO A 411 5.74 -3.00 -9.25
N VAL A 412 5.70 -3.83 -8.21
CA VAL A 412 5.65 -5.31 -8.27
C VAL A 412 4.64 -5.88 -7.25
N ASP A 413 3.72 -5.03 -6.79
CA ASP A 413 2.63 -5.30 -5.83
C ASP A 413 2.97 -6.22 -4.64
N ILE A 414 3.92 -5.76 -3.81
CA ILE A 414 4.23 -6.39 -2.52
C ILE A 414 3.17 -6.01 -1.48
N GLU A 415 2.60 -7.01 -0.83
CA GLU A 415 1.47 -6.97 0.12
C GLU A 415 1.87 -6.43 1.51
N HIS A 416 2.68 -5.36 1.55
CA HIS A 416 3.32 -4.79 2.74
C HIS A 416 2.38 -4.56 3.94
N VAL A 417 1.09 -4.26 3.70
CA VAL A 417 0.12 -4.00 4.78
C VAL A 417 -0.38 -5.31 5.38
N ASP A 418 -0.68 -6.31 4.56
CA ASP A 418 -1.13 -7.62 5.03
C ASP A 418 -0.02 -8.31 5.84
N HIS A 419 1.25 -8.26 5.37
CA HIS A 419 2.39 -8.82 6.12
C HIS A 419 2.57 -8.17 7.51
N ILE A 420 2.26 -6.88 7.64
CA ILE A 420 2.30 -6.15 8.92
C ILE A 420 1.10 -6.51 9.80
N ILE A 421 -0.09 -6.71 9.21
CA ILE A 421 -1.28 -7.14 9.95
C ILE A 421 -1.11 -8.58 10.46
N ASP A 422 -0.53 -9.48 9.68
CA ASP A 422 -0.26 -10.87 10.11
C ASP A 422 0.75 -10.93 11.27
N MET A 423 1.83 -10.13 11.26
CA MET A 423 2.73 -10.02 12.42
C MET A 423 2.04 -9.42 13.66
N ARG A 424 1.16 -8.41 13.48
CA ARG A 424 0.36 -7.85 14.57
C ARG A 424 -0.68 -8.82 15.13
N ARG A 425 -1.28 -9.67 14.30
CA ARG A 425 -2.21 -10.73 14.73
C ARG A 425 -1.53 -11.68 15.69
N TYR A 426 -0.31 -12.11 15.38
CA TYR A 426 0.48 -12.99 16.24
C TYR A 426 0.84 -12.31 17.58
N GLN A 427 1.43 -11.12 17.53
CA GLN A 427 1.76 -10.33 18.72
C GLN A 427 0.54 -10.13 19.66
N VAL A 428 -0.64 -9.80 19.11
CA VAL A 428 -1.85 -9.55 19.90
C VAL A 428 -2.57 -10.82 20.38
N LEU A 429 -2.68 -11.84 19.53
CA LEU A 429 -3.51 -13.04 19.80
C LEU A 429 -2.74 -14.18 20.48
N ILE A 430 -1.41 -14.23 20.34
CA ILE A 430 -0.55 -15.28 20.89
C ILE A 430 0.32 -14.74 22.02
N GLU A 431 1.13 -13.71 21.75
CA GLU A 431 2.10 -13.18 22.72
C GLU A 431 1.46 -12.22 23.74
N SER A 432 0.26 -11.71 23.44
CA SER A 432 -0.40 -10.61 24.16
C SER A 432 0.48 -9.34 24.28
N GLU A 433 1.45 -9.18 23.37
CA GLU A 433 2.37 -8.05 23.32
C GLU A 433 1.83 -6.97 22.37
N PHE A 434 1.53 -5.79 22.92
CA PHE A 434 1.09 -4.63 22.16
C PHE A 434 1.25 -3.34 22.96
N PRO A 435 1.33 -2.16 22.31
CA PRO A 435 1.38 -0.86 22.97
C PRO A 435 0.27 -0.71 24.03
N SER A 436 0.68 -0.37 25.25
CA SER A 436 -0.16 -0.37 26.45
C SER A 436 -1.47 0.40 26.33
N GLU A 437 -1.46 1.48 25.54
CA GLU A 437 -2.60 2.35 25.26
C GLU A 437 -3.75 1.60 24.56
N LEU A 438 -3.44 0.55 23.79
CA LEU A 438 -4.43 -0.30 23.12
C LEU A 438 -5.21 -1.21 24.08
N ALA A 439 -4.72 -1.45 25.30
CA ALA A 439 -5.48 -2.22 26.29
C ALA A 439 -6.81 -1.53 26.67
N GLY A 440 -6.79 -0.19 26.75
CA GLY A 440 -7.99 0.62 26.94
C GLY A 440 -8.95 0.55 25.74
N LEU A 441 -8.41 0.61 24.52
CA LEU A 441 -9.16 0.45 23.27
C LEU A 441 -9.90 -0.90 23.22
N PHE A 442 -9.19 -2.01 23.42
CA PHE A 442 -9.78 -3.36 23.35
C PHE A 442 -10.86 -3.54 24.42
N LYS A 443 -10.57 -3.16 25.67
CA LYS A 443 -11.55 -3.24 26.77
C LYS A 443 -12.81 -2.41 26.49
N ASN A 444 -12.67 -1.20 25.95
CA ASN A 444 -13.80 -0.35 25.60
C ASN A 444 -14.64 -0.95 24.44
N LEU A 445 -13.98 -1.48 23.41
CA LEU A 445 -14.66 -2.16 22.30
C LEU A 445 -15.45 -3.40 22.78
N GLU A 446 -14.83 -4.25 23.61
CA GLU A 446 -15.45 -5.45 24.18
C GLU A 446 -16.63 -5.12 25.12
N ASN A 447 -16.44 -4.21 26.08
CA ASN A 447 -17.37 -3.99 27.19
C ASN A 447 -18.43 -2.89 26.90
N LYS A 448 -18.25 -2.09 25.84
CA LYS A 448 -19.13 -0.96 25.49
C LYS A 448 -19.47 -0.88 24.00
N GLY A 449 -18.96 -1.78 23.15
CA GLY A 449 -19.18 -1.75 21.71
C GLY A 449 -18.63 -0.50 21.02
N ASN A 450 -17.78 0.31 21.67
CA ASN A 450 -17.23 1.55 21.12
C ASN A 450 -15.88 1.91 21.76
N PRO A 451 -14.93 2.49 21.00
CA PRO A 451 -13.57 2.71 21.50
C PRO A 451 -13.45 3.85 22.52
N TRP A 452 -14.44 4.76 22.58
CA TRP A 452 -14.50 5.85 23.57
C TRP A 452 -15.04 5.44 24.94
N GLY A 453 -15.48 4.19 25.12
CA GLY A 453 -15.98 3.66 26.40
C GLY A 453 -17.29 4.27 26.89
N GLN A 454 -17.99 5.06 26.06
CA GLN A 454 -19.27 5.69 26.38
C GLN A 454 -20.39 4.65 26.48
N ASN A 455 -21.55 4.98 27.05
CA ASN A 455 -22.67 4.04 27.09
C ASN A 455 -23.48 4.12 25.80
N SER A 456 -24.08 3.00 25.38
CA SER A 456 -24.95 2.92 24.20
C SER A 456 -26.10 3.93 24.21
N LYS A 457 -26.68 4.19 25.40
CA LYS A 457 -27.74 5.21 25.59
C LYS A 457 -27.29 6.62 25.19
N ASP A 458 -26.01 6.95 25.37
CA ASP A 458 -25.46 8.26 25.04
C ASP A 458 -25.30 8.46 23.51
N ARG A 459 -25.47 7.41 22.69
CA ARG A 459 -25.32 7.50 21.23
C ARG A 459 -26.37 8.38 20.57
N LEU A 460 -27.57 8.48 21.14
CA LEU A 460 -28.67 9.30 20.62
C LEU A 460 -28.54 10.79 20.97
N ASN A 461 -27.58 11.17 21.83
CA ASN A 461 -27.47 12.55 22.33
C ASN A 461 -27.27 13.60 21.22
N TRP A 462 -26.69 13.25 20.06
CA TRP A 462 -26.56 14.19 18.93
C TRP A 462 -27.90 14.53 18.24
N ILE A 463 -28.91 13.66 18.34
CA ILE A 463 -30.26 13.91 17.81
C ILE A 463 -30.99 14.92 18.71
N ASN A 464 -30.75 14.87 20.02
CA ASN A 464 -31.23 15.89 20.97
C ASN A 464 -30.61 17.28 20.73
N GLU A 465 -29.59 17.38 19.85
CA GLU A 465 -29.00 18.63 19.38
C GLU A 465 -29.47 19.02 17.95
N MET A 466 -30.62 18.51 17.49
CA MET A 466 -31.25 18.78 16.19
C MET A 466 -32.69 19.29 16.37
N ASP A 467 -33.12 20.20 15.50
CA ASP A 467 -34.44 20.84 15.59
C ASP A 467 -35.56 20.06 14.87
N PHE A 468 -35.26 18.90 14.26
CA PHE A 468 -36.18 18.06 13.49
C PHE A 468 -36.05 16.57 13.85
N GLU A 469 -37.10 15.80 13.61
CA GLU A 469 -37.22 14.39 13.98
C GLU A 469 -36.41 13.50 13.02
N ILE A 470 -35.62 12.57 13.58
CA ILE A 470 -34.76 11.63 12.82
C ILE A 470 -35.18 10.20 13.20
N PRO A 471 -35.75 9.41 12.27
CA PRO A 471 -36.29 8.08 12.61
C PRO A 471 -35.24 7.11 13.15
N VAL A 472 -35.49 6.58 14.34
CA VAL A 472 -34.68 5.55 15.00
C VAL A 472 -35.35 4.19 14.86
N TYR A 473 -34.58 3.20 14.39
CA TYR A 473 -35.06 1.81 14.28
C TYR A 473 -35.45 1.25 15.66
N GLY A 474 -36.59 0.56 15.72
CA GLY A 474 -37.14 0.00 16.97
C GLY A 474 -37.70 1.03 17.95
N GLN A 475 -37.84 2.30 17.55
CA GLN A 475 -38.52 3.36 18.31
C GLN A 475 -39.56 4.08 17.44
N ASP A 476 -39.14 4.56 16.27
CA ASP A 476 -39.99 5.29 15.31
C ASP A 476 -40.31 4.46 14.05
N ALA A 477 -39.52 3.41 13.77
CA ALA A 477 -39.68 2.53 12.62
C ALA A 477 -39.25 1.09 12.89
N ASP A 478 -40.13 0.12 12.62
CA ASP A 478 -39.88 -1.32 12.83
C ASP A 478 -39.34 -2.05 11.59
N SER A 479 -39.13 -1.35 10.46
CA SER A 479 -38.73 -1.95 9.18
C SER A 479 -38.05 -0.94 8.26
N PHE A 480 -37.15 -1.43 7.41
CA PHE A 480 -36.53 -0.66 6.32
C PHE A 480 -37.47 -0.40 5.11
N GLU A 481 -38.71 -0.89 5.12
CA GLU A 481 -39.66 -0.61 4.03
C GLU A 481 -39.89 0.90 3.83
N ASP A 482 -39.95 1.33 2.56
CA ASP A 482 -40.04 2.73 2.10
C ASP A 482 -38.91 3.71 2.53
N TYR A 483 -37.84 3.21 3.18
CA TYR A 483 -36.59 3.96 3.37
C TYR A 483 -35.60 3.76 2.20
N GLU A 484 -34.74 4.76 1.94
CA GLU A 484 -33.72 4.71 0.87
C GLU A 484 -32.34 4.29 1.38
N TYR A 485 -31.97 4.70 2.61
CA TYR A 485 -30.65 4.44 3.22
C TYR A 485 -30.76 4.23 4.73
N LEU A 486 -29.98 3.28 5.26
CA LEU A 486 -29.65 3.23 6.67
C LEU A 486 -28.47 4.19 6.91
N PHE A 487 -28.62 5.18 7.77
CA PHE A 487 -27.53 6.08 8.13
C PHE A 487 -26.74 5.51 9.31
N TRP A 488 -25.60 4.91 8.98
CA TRP A 488 -24.64 4.41 9.97
C TRP A 488 -23.82 5.58 10.53
N VAL A 489 -24.08 5.93 11.78
CA VAL A 489 -23.49 7.09 12.46
C VAL A 489 -22.02 6.84 12.79
N GLY A 490 -21.73 5.63 13.26
CA GLY A 490 -20.43 5.21 13.75
C GLY A 490 -20.03 5.88 15.07
N CYS A 491 -19.10 5.26 15.80
CA CYS A 491 -18.73 5.73 17.14
C CYS A 491 -18.24 7.18 17.18
N ALA A 492 -17.47 7.61 16.18
CA ALA A 492 -16.99 8.99 16.10
C ALA A 492 -18.16 9.97 15.89
N GLY A 493 -19.05 9.69 14.94
CA GLY A 493 -20.18 10.54 14.61
C GLY A 493 -21.22 10.70 15.73
N ALA A 494 -21.22 9.79 16.70
CA ALA A 494 -22.06 9.85 17.90
C ALA A 494 -21.37 10.50 19.11
N TYR A 495 -20.10 10.17 19.38
CA TYR A 495 -19.46 10.48 20.66
C TYR A 495 -18.39 11.59 20.61
N GLU A 496 -17.85 11.97 19.45
CA GLU A 496 -16.80 13.00 19.34
C GLU A 496 -17.38 14.30 18.77
N ASP A 497 -17.28 15.41 19.50
CA ASP A 497 -18.09 16.61 19.24
C ASP A 497 -17.77 17.32 17.91
N ARG A 498 -16.56 17.17 17.36
CA ARG A 498 -16.23 17.66 16.02
C ARG A 498 -16.85 16.76 14.96
N ALA A 499 -16.85 15.44 15.16
CA ALA A 499 -17.48 14.47 14.27
C ALA A 499 -19.02 14.53 14.32
N LYS A 500 -19.64 14.79 15.48
CA LYS A 500 -21.09 15.07 15.59
C LYS A 500 -21.54 16.16 14.63
N LYS A 501 -20.78 17.27 14.50
CA LYS A 501 -21.09 18.34 13.52
C LYS A 501 -21.13 17.84 12.08
N THR A 502 -20.35 16.81 11.73
CA THR A 502 -20.44 16.14 10.42
C THR A 502 -21.71 15.30 10.33
N THR A 503 -22.05 14.51 11.36
CA THR A 503 -23.30 13.72 11.43
C THR A 503 -24.53 14.60 11.24
N LYS A 504 -24.64 15.67 12.02
CA LYS A 504 -25.75 16.64 11.99
C LYS A 504 -25.87 17.31 10.62
N ALA A 505 -24.75 17.73 10.02
CA ALA A 505 -24.75 18.31 8.68
C ALA A 505 -25.15 17.31 7.57
N VAL A 506 -24.76 16.04 7.67
CA VAL A 506 -25.21 15.00 6.73
C VAL A 506 -26.70 14.72 6.90
N ALA A 507 -27.21 14.60 8.13
CA ALA A 507 -28.64 14.41 8.40
C ALA A 507 -29.49 15.56 7.83
N GLU A 508 -29.11 16.82 8.09
CA GLU A 508 -29.81 18.01 7.59
C GLU A 508 -29.78 18.08 6.05
N LEU A 509 -28.65 17.73 5.42
CA LEU A 509 -28.55 17.65 3.96
C LEU A 509 -29.39 16.51 3.34
N LEU A 510 -29.47 15.34 3.98
CA LEU A 510 -30.31 14.24 3.48
C LEU A 510 -31.80 14.57 3.61
N ALA A 511 -32.22 15.16 4.74
CA ALA A 511 -33.58 15.66 4.93
C ALA A 511 -33.91 16.80 3.94
N THR A 512 -32.99 17.74 3.70
CA THR A 512 -33.15 18.82 2.70
C THR A 512 -33.31 18.25 1.28
N ALA A 513 -32.61 17.16 0.96
CA ALA A 513 -32.67 16.48 -0.33
C ALA A 513 -33.93 15.60 -0.52
N GLY A 514 -34.80 15.49 0.49
CA GLY A 514 -35.90 14.52 0.49
C GLY A 514 -35.39 13.09 0.29
N VAL A 515 -34.33 12.71 1.01
CA VAL A 515 -33.81 11.34 1.05
C VAL A 515 -34.26 10.68 2.35
N LYS A 516 -35.03 9.60 2.22
CA LYS A 516 -35.58 8.90 3.39
C LYS A 516 -34.53 8.02 4.05
N PHE A 517 -34.16 8.33 5.29
CA PHE A 517 -33.19 7.56 6.05
C PHE A 517 -33.65 7.33 7.50
N MET A 518 -33.08 6.28 8.11
CA MET A 518 -33.23 5.94 9.53
C MET A 518 -31.84 5.74 10.17
N VAL A 519 -31.77 5.66 11.50
CA VAL A 519 -30.55 5.33 12.25
C VAL A 519 -30.77 4.14 13.20
N LEU A 520 -29.71 3.39 13.52
CA LEU A 520 -29.76 2.22 14.42
C LEU A 520 -29.81 2.55 15.92
N GLY A 521 -29.76 3.83 16.29
CA GLY A 521 -29.90 4.26 17.68
C GLY A 521 -28.86 3.68 18.64
N ALA A 522 -29.32 3.12 19.77
CA ALA A 522 -28.45 2.64 20.84
C ALA A 522 -27.72 1.32 20.51
N ASP A 523 -28.26 0.52 19.60
CA ASP A 523 -27.79 -0.85 19.33
C ASP A 523 -26.63 -0.91 18.31
N GLU A 524 -26.36 0.20 17.61
CA GLU A 524 -25.21 0.32 16.71
C GLU A 524 -23.88 0.20 17.48
N THR A 525 -23.02 -0.77 17.16
CA THR A 525 -21.71 -0.91 17.84
C THR A 525 -20.58 -0.22 17.05
N CYS A 526 -19.36 -0.75 17.09
CA CYS A 526 -18.22 -0.31 16.31
C CYS A 526 -18.03 -1.26 15.14
N THR A 527 -17.59 -0.77 13.98
CA THR A 527 -17.32 -1.64 12.82
C THR A 527 -16.14 -2.60 13.01
N GLY A 528 -15.43 -2.55 14.14
CA GLY A 528 -14.28 -3.38 14.47
C GLY A 528 -12.95 -2.95 13.80
N ASP A 529 -12.94 -1.93 12.94
CA ASP A 529 -11.76 -1.51 12.16
C ASP A 529 -10.50 -1.33 13.03
N SER A 530 -10.60 -0.60 14.15
CA SER A 530 -9.43 -0.35 15.02
C SER A 530 -8.91 -1.61 15.72
N ALA A 531 -9.77 -2.59 16.04
CA ALA A 531 -9.33 -3.90 16.52
C ALA A 531 -8.57 -4.64 15.41
N ARG A 532 -9.14 -4.68 14.19
CA ARG A 532 -8.53 -5.36 13.05
C ARG A 532 -7.18 -4.78 12.63
N ARG A 533 -7.03 -3.44 12.62
CA ARG A 533 -5.73 -2.79 12.31
C ARG A 533 -4.70 -2.93 13.44
N ALA A 534 -5.15 -3.17 14.66
CA ALA A 534 -4.26 -3.51 15.78
C ALA A 534 -3.81 -4.98 15.73
N GLY A 535 -4.55 -5.88 15.07
CA GLY A 535 -4.26 -7.31 15.00
C GLY A 535 -5.24 -8.19 15.78
N ASN A 536 -6.17 -7.60 16.56
CA ASN A 536 -7.19 -8.36 17.27
C ASN A 536 -8.31 -8.79 16.31
N GLU A 537 -8.07 -9.87 15.57
CA GLU A 537 -8.98 -10.38 14.53
C GLU A 537 -10.30 -10.88 15.13
N PHE A 538 -10.27 -11.61 16.25
CA PHE A 538 -11.49 -12.16 16.86
C PHE A 538 -12.39 -11.07 17.44
N LEU A 539 -11.84 -10.01 18.05
CA LEU A 539 -12.66 -8.85 18.48
C LEU A 539 -13.26 -8.11 17.28
N PHE A 540 -12.58 -8.07 16.13
CA PHE A 540 -13.19 -7.59 14.88
C PHE A 540 -14.33 -8.51 14.42
N GLN A 541 -14.12 -9.84 14.39
CA GLN A 541 -15.14 -10.80 13.97
C GLN A 541 -16.37 -10.77 14.87
N GLN A 542 -16.21 -10.76 16.19
CA GLN A 542 -17.28 -10.64 17.17
C GLN A 542 -18.13 -9.38 16.94
N LEU A 543 -17.50 -8.21 16.84
CA LEU A 543 -18.19 -6.94 16.57
C LEU A 543 -18.87 -6.95 15.18
N ALA A 544 -18.23 -7.54 14.17
CA ALA A 544 -18.80 -7.63 12.84
C ALA A 544 -20.04 -8.53 12.80
N MET A 545 -19.99 -9.72 13.41
CA MET A 545 -21.12 -10.65 13.47
C MET A 545 -22.31 -10.05 14.25
N GLN A 546 -22.05 -9.39 15.39
CA GLN A 546 -23.09 -8.66 16.15
C GLN A 546 -23.76 -7.57 15.31
N ASN A 547 -22.99 -6.78 14.56
CA ASN A 547 -23.55 -5.77 13.66
C ASN A 547 -24.30 -6.42 12.48
N ILE A 548 -23.84 -7.56 11.96
CA ILE A 548 -24.49 -8.29 10.85
C ILE A 548 -25.83 -8.87 11.29
N GLU A 549 -25.95 -9.42 12.50
CA GLU A 549 -27.21 -9.90 13.08
C GLU A 549 -28.25 -8.77 13.17
N LEU A 550 -27.86 -7.61 13.71
CA LEU A 550 -28.70 -6.41 13.74
C LEU A 550 -29.06 -5.91 12.33
N LEU A 551 -28.09 -5.77 11.43
CA LEU A 551 -28.32 -5.30 10.06
C LEU A 551 -29.22 -6.25 9.27
N ASN A 552 -29.09 -7.56 9.46
CA ASN A 552 -29.95 -8.55 8.80
C ASN A 552 -31.39 -8.50 9.34
N THR A 553 -31.57 -8.14 10.61
CA THR A 553 -32.89 -7.92 11.23
C THR A 553 -33.55 -6.64 10.69
N VAL A 554 -32.78 -5.55 10.58
CA VAL A 554 -33.22 -4.26 10.01
C VAL A 554 -33.60 -4.39 8.53
N PHE A 555 -32.81 -5.16 7.78
CA PHE A 555 -33.02 -5.44 6.35
C PHE A 555 -33.81 -6.72 6.07
N ASP A 556 -34.59 -7.25 7.03
CA ASP A 556 -35.51 -8.36 6.75
C ASP A 556 -36.52 -7.97 5.66
N GLY A 557 -36.92 -8.94 4.83
CA GLY A 557 -37.68 -8.74 3.59
C GLY A 557 -37.00 -7.89 2.51
N THR A 558 -35.85 -7.25 2.80
CA THR A 558 -35.16 -6.34 1.87
C THR A 558 -34.19 -7.13 1.00
N ALA A 559 -34.45 -7.15 -0.31
CA ALA A 559 -33.55 -7.74 -1.30
C ALA A 559 -32.14 -7.14 -1.23
N ASP A 560 -31.10 -7.97 -1.40
CA ASP A 560 -29.69 -7.61 -1.19
C ASP A 560 -29.28 -6.30 -1.89
N ASN A 561 -29.74 -6.09 -3.14
CA ASN A 561 -29.47 -4.90 -3.95
C ASN A 561 -30.20 -3.61 -3.49
N LYS A 562 -30.95 -3.67 -2.40
CA LYS A 562 -31.58 -2.53 -1.72
C LYS A 562 -31.02 -2.27 -0.31
N ARG A 563 -30.17 -3.15 0.24
CA ARG A 563 -29.59 -3.01 1.59
C ARG A 563 -28.51 -1.91 1.60
N LYS A 564 -28.95 -0.66 1.61
CA LYS A 564 -28.12 0.53 1.42
C LYS A 564 -27.71 1.14 2.76
N ILE A 565 -26.42 1.38 2.94
CA ILE A 565 -25.87 2.01 4.15
C ILE A 565 -25.09 3.26 3.74
N VAL A 566 -25.43 4.42 4.29
CA VAL A 566 -24.60 5.64 4.16
C VAL A 566 -23.74 5.85 5.41
N VAL A 567 -22.48 6.24 5.23
CA VAL A 567 -21.49 6.43 6.30
C VAL A 567 -20.78 7.79 6.18
N THR A 568 -20.51 8.45 7.32
CA THR A 568 -19.66 9.67 7.38
C THR A 568 -18.16 9.37 7.41
N CYS A 569 -17.77 8.12 7.66
CA CYS A 569 -16.41 7.75 8.04
C CYS A 569 -15.78 6.77 7.06
N ALA A 570 -14.66 7.19 6.45
CA ALA A 570 -13.85 6.38 5.54
C ALA A 570 -13.41 5.01 6.13
N HIS A 571 -13.23 4.90 7.44
CA HIS A 571 -12.92 3.63 8.10
C HIS A 571 -14.14 2.70 8.18
N CYS A 572 -15.33 3.25 8.50
CA CYS A 572 -16.58 2.49 8.50
C CYS A 572 -16.94 2.06 7.07
N PHE A 573 -16.72 2.93 6.07
CA PHE A 573 -16.86 2.64 4.65
C PHE A 573 -16.03 1.42 4.21
N ASN A 574 -14.73 1.40 4.54
CA ASN A 574 -13.88 0.26 4.18
C ASN A 574 -14.26 -1.03 4.93
N ALA A 575 -14.60 -0.94 6.22
CA ALA A 575 -14.97 -2.11 7.02
C ALA A 575 -16.28 -2.74 6.51
N LEU A 576 -17.36 -1.96 6.44
CA LEU A 576 -18.68 -2.44 6.03
C LEU A 576 -18.71 -2.83 4.54
N GLY A 577 -18.02 -2.09 3.67
CA GLY A 577 -18.05 -2.32 2.22
C GLY A 577 -17.16 -3.47 1.76
N ASN A 578 -15.94 -3.60 2.29
CA ASN A 578 -14.92 -4.52 1.77
C ASN A 578 -14.60 -5.69 2.69
N GLU A 579 -14.88 -5.57 4.00
CA GLU A 579 -14.39 -6.54 5.00
C GLU A 579 -15.51 -7.34 5.66
N TYR A 580 -16.71 -6.79 5.81
CA TYR A 580 -17.89 -7.54 6.26
C TYR A 580 -18.28 -8.70 5.32
N PRO A 581 -18.08 -8.62 3.99
CA PRO A 581 -18.29 -9.77 3.10
C PRO A 581 -17.40 -10.98 3.42
N GLN A 582 -16.29 -10.80 4.15
CA GLN A 582 -15.42 -11.90 4.60
C GLN A 582 -16.02 -12.68 5.79
N VAL A 583 -17.06 -12.12 6.42
CA VAL A 583 -17.80 -12.70 7.56
C VAL A 583 -19.32 -12.67 7.31
N GLY A 584 -19.73 -12.72 6.04
CA GLY A 584 -21.13 -12.90 5.61
C GLY A 584 -21.98 -11.62 5.44
N GLY A 585 -21.50 -10.45 5.83
CA GLY A 585 -22.25 -9.18 5.72
C GLY A 585 -22.09 -8.50 4.37
N VAL A 586 -23.16 -8.40 3.58
CA VAL A 586 -23.13 -7.81 2.21
C VAL A 586 -24.17 -6.70 2.07
N TYR A 587 -23.71 -5.48 1.77
CA TYR A 587 -24.52 -4.24 1.76
C TYR A 587 -24.02 -3.26 0.67
N GLU A 588 -24.90 -2.43 0.06
CA GLU A 588 -24.47 -1.28 -0.76
C GLU A 588 -24.04 -0.14 0.18
N VAL A 589 -22.76 -0.15 0.57
CA VAL A 589 -22.20 0.91 1.42
C VAL A 589 -21.75 2.10 0.58
N VAL A 590 -22.14 3.30 0.98
CA VAL A 590 -21.88 4.55 0.26
C VAL A 590 -21.29 5.59 1.21
N HIS A 591 -20.16 6.18 0.86
CA HIS A 591 -19.60 7.28 1.64
C HIS A 591 -20.44 8.56 1.44
N HIS A 592 -20.64 9.36 2.49
CA HIS A 592 -21.52 10.53 2.43
C HIS A 592 -21.15 11.51 1.31
N THR A 593 -19.85 11.71 1.06
CA THR A 593 -19.37 12.54 -0.08
C THR A 593 -19.77 11.99 -1.44
N GLN A 594 -19.95 10.68 -1.60
CA GLN A 594 -20.48 10.09 -2.83
C GLN A 594 -22.00 10.33 -2.94
N LEU A 595 -22.75 10.14 -1.85
CA LEU A 595 -24.20 10.34 -1.86
C LEU A 595 -24.57 11.82 -2.06
N LEU A 596 -23.99 12.73 -1.29
CA LEU A 596 -24.20 14.18 -1.44
C LEU A 596 -23.86 14.65 -2.87
N ASN A 597 -22.80 14.13 -3.49
CA ASN A 597 -22.47 14.44 -4.87
C ASN A 597 -23.52 13.91 -5.87
N ARG A 598 -24.05 12.70 -5.67
CA ARG A 598 -25.21 12.20 -6.46
C ARG A 598 -26.39 13.18 -6.35
N LEU A 599 -26.71 13.65 -5.15
CA LEU A 599 -27.84 14.53 -4.87
C LEU A 599 -27.67 15.94 -5.46
N VAL A 600 -26.46 16.50 -5.43
CA VAL A 600 -26.13 17.76 -6.11
C VAL A 600 -26.23 17.61 -7.64
N ARG A 601 -25.65 16.55 -8.21
CA ARG A 601 -25.75 16.23 -9.65
C ARG A 601 -27.20 15.99 -10.09
N GLN A 602 -28.05 15.45 -9.22
CA GLN A 602 -29.49 15.27 -9.43
C GLN A 602 -30.33 16.54 -9.20
N LYS A 603 -29.73 17.64 -8.72
CA LYS A 603 -30.42 18.87 -8.28
C LYS A 603 -31.41 18.67 -7.12
N LYS A 604 -31.30 17.56 -6.37
CA LYS A 604 -31.97 17.39 -5.06
C LYS A 604 -31.32 18.28 -3.99
N LEU A 605 -30.01 18.54 -4.11
CA LEU A 605 -29.31 19.58 -3.35
C LEU A 605 -28.86 20.68 -4.31
N ILE A 606 -29.21 21.92 -3.99
CA ILE A 606 -28.86 23.09 -4.81
C ILE A 606 -28.06 24.06 -3.93
N PRO A 607 -26.74 24.23 -4.16
CA PRO A 607 -26.01 25.34 -3.58
C PRO A 607 -26.52 26.66 -4.17
N VAL A 608 -26.99 27.56 -3.31
CA VAL A 608 -27.51 28.88 -3.65
C VAL A 608 -26.57 30.01 -3.20
N ALA A 609 -25.78 29.76 -2.15
CA ALA A 609 -24.69 30.63 -1.73
C ALA A 609 -23.33 30.07 -2.19
N LYS A 610 -22.27 30.87 -2.02
CA LYS A 610 -20.87 30.48 -2.31
C LYS A 610 -20.00 30.82 -1.12
N LEU A 611 -19.11 29.91 -0.75
CA LEU A 611 -18.10 30.17 0.29
C LEU A 611 -17.13 31.28 -0.15
N ASN A 612 -16.61 31.21 -1.37
CA ASN A 612 -15.54 32.08 -1.88
C ASN A 612 -14.25 32.07 -1.02
N GLU A 613 -14.09 31.09 -0.12
CA GLU A 613 -12.91 30.90 0.72
C GLU A 613 -11.84 30.05 0.02
N ASP A 614 -10.57 30.29 0.36
CA ASP A 614 -9.47 29.40 -0.01
C ASP A 614 -9.55 28.10 0.80
N VAL A 615 -9.59 26.95 0.12
CA VAL A 615 -9.72 25.63 0.78
C VAL A 615 -8.65 24.68 0.27
N THR A 616 -8.11 23.83 1.14
CA THR A 616 -7.27 22.69 0.72
C THR A 616 -7.82 21.38 1.25
N TYR A 617 -7.59 20.28 0.52
CA TYR A 617 -8.22 18.99 0.81
C TYR A 617 -7.22 17.93 1.26
N HIS A 618 -7.55 17.22 2.34
CA HIS A 618 -6.86 15.99 2.71
C HIS A 618 -7.71 14.78 2.32
N ASP A 619 -7.27 14.07 1.27
CA ASP A 619 -7.78 12.75 0.89
C ASP A 619 -7.57 11.74 2.05
N PRO A 620 -8.64 11.21 2.67
CA PRO A 620 -8.53 10.15 3.66
C PRO A 620 -8.00 8.87 3.00
N CYS A 621 -7.01 8.22 3.60
CA CYS A 621 -6.37 7.05 2.98
C CYS A 621 -7.35 5.89 2.69
N TYR A 622 -8.32 5.64 3.57
CA TYR A 622 -9.35 4.63 3.36
C TYR A 622 -10.42 5.02 2.33
N LEU A 623 -10.67 6.32 2.09
CA LEU A 623 -11.61 6.78 1.06
C LEU A 623 -10.94 6.76 -0.32
N GLY A 624 -9.78 7.41 -0.43
CA GLY A 624 -9.04 7.55 -1.68
C GLY A 624 -8.25 6.30 -2.04
N ARG A 625 -7.23 5.93 -1.25
CA ARG A 625 -6.26 4.90 -1.68
C ARG A 625 -6.83 3.47 -1.66
N HIS A 626 -7.66 3.15 -0.67
CA HIS A 626 -8.29 1.83 -0.53
C HIS A 626 -9.54 1.65 -1.39
N ASN A 627 -10.35 2.71 -1.59
CA ASN A 627 -11.65 2.62 -2.29
C ASN A 627 -11.75 3.47 -3.58
N LYS A 628 -10.63 4.07 -4.02
CA LYS A 628 -10.47 4.89 -5.24
C LYS A 628 -11.42 6.11 -5.35
N VAL A 629 -12.05 6.54 -4.26
CA VAL A 629 -12.97 7.69 -4.25
C VAL A 629 -12.17 8.99 -4.13
N TYR A 630 -11.93 9.67 -5.26
CA TYR A 630 -11.19 10.93 -5.32
C TYR A 630 -12.03 12.13 -5.77
N ASP A 631 -12.93 11.95 -6.75
CA ASP A 631 -13.56 13.10 -7.43
C ASP A 631 -14.79 13.64 -6.70
N ALA A 632 -15.61 12.77 -6.10
CA ALA A 632 -16.86 13.19 -5.44
C ALA A 632 -16.67 14.22 -4.28
N PRO A 633 -15.64 14.14 -3.43
CA PRO A 633 -15.33 15.23 -2.49
C PRO A 633 -14.95 16.54 -3.17
N ARG A 634 -14.25 16.49 -4.31
CA ARG A 634 -13.76 17.65 -5.05
C ARG A 634 -14.91 18.39 -5.74
N GLU A 635 -15.78 17.65 -6.42
CA GLU A 635 -17.00 18.18 -7.04
C GLU A 635 -17.93 18.86 -6.03
N LEU A 636 -18.00 18.37 -4.78
CA LEU A 636 -18.75 19.04 -3.70
C LEU A 636 -18.11 20.35 -3.21
N MET A 637 -16.77 20.41 -3.11
CA MET A 637 -16.09 21.65 -2.77
C MET A 637 -16.20 22.69 -3.89
N GLU A 638 -16.17 22.26 -5.15
CA GLU A 638 -16.42 23.12 -6.31
C GLU A 638 -17.89 23.62 -6.33
N ALA A 639 -18.86 22.72 -6.07
CA ALA A 639 -20.28 23.07 -6.02
C ALA A 639 -20.63 24.06 -4.90
N SER A 640 -19.96 23.99 -3.74
CA SER A 640 -20.07 25.00 -2.66
C SER A 640 -19.31 26.31 -2.95
N GLY A 641 -18.71 26.45 -4.14
CA GLY A 641 -18.04 27.68 -4.56
C GLY A 641 -16.80 28.01 -3.74
N ALA A 642 -16.09 26.99 -3.25
CA ALA A 642 -14.80 27.14 -2.58
C ALA A 642 -13.64 27.18 -3.60
N ASN A 643 -12.59 27.93 -3.30
CA ASN A 643 -11.39 27.99 -4.13
C ASN A 643 -10.41 26.87 -3.73
N LEU A 644 -10.56 25.69 -4.36
CA LEU A 644 -9.77 24.51 -4.02
C LEU A 644 -8.30 24.62 -4.49
N LYS A 645 -7.39 24.76 -3.52
CA LYS A 645 -5.93 24.72 -3.68
C LYS A 645 -5.38 23.37 -3.23
N GLU A 646 -4.99 22.54 -4.19
CA GLU A 646 -4.45 21.21 -3.91
C GLU A 646 -3.06 21.22 -3.26
N MET A 647 -2.85 20.36 -2.26
CA MET A 647 -1.53 20.11 -1.69
C MET A 647 -0.60 19.40 -2.68
N PRO A 648 0.74 19.57 -2.60
CA PRO A 648 1.68 18.87 -3.48
C PRO A 648 1.52 17.34 -3.52
N ARG A 649 1.15 16.73 -2.38
CA ARG A 649 0.74 15.33 -2.24
C ARG A 649 -0.78 15.25 -2.06
N HIS A 650 -1.52 14.93 -3.12
CA HIS A 650 -2.97 14.68 -3.13
C HIS A 650 -3.32 13.40 -3.89
N GLY A 651 -4.59 12.99 -3.82
CA GLY A 651 -5.12 11.78 -4.48
C GLY A 651 -4.38 10.51 -4.03
N GLU A 652 -4.05 9.63 -4.98
CA GLU A 652 -3.27 8.40 -4.70
C GLU A 652 -1.92 8.64 -3.99
N ARG A 653 -1.38 9.86 -4.09
CA ARG A 653 -0.10 10.28 -3.47
C ARG A 653 -0.28 11.00 -2.12
N SER A 654 -1.51 11.19 -1.63
CA SER A 654 -1.81 11.88 -0.36
C SER A 654 -1.06 11.28 0.83
N MET A 655 -0.44 12.12 1.66
CA MET A 655 0.19 11.68 2.92
C MET A 655 -0.88 11.50 4.01
N CYS A 656 -0.80 10.37 4.73
CA CYS A 656 -1.68 10.01 5.84
C CYS A 656 -1.74 11.09 6.93
N CYS A 657 -2.91 11.24 7.57
CA CYS A 657 -3.13 12.10 8.74
C CYS A 657 -2.50 11.58 10.04
N GLY A 658 -2.20 10.28 10.14
CA GLY A 658 -1.63 9.62 11.32
C GLY A 658 -2.55 8.63 12.03
N ALA A 659 -3.88 8.71 11.87
CA ALA A 659 -4.85 7.93 12.67
C ALA A 659 -4.91 6.42 12.37
N GLY A 660 -4.66 6.01 11.11
CA GLY A 660 -4.81 4.61 10.67
C GLY A 660 -3.87 3.64 11.38
N GLY A 661 -4.07 2.32 11.27
CA GLY A 661 -3.22 1.35 11.96
C GLY A 661 -3.42 1.31 13.48
N ALA A 662 -4.62 1.68 13.96
CA ALA A 662 -4.97 1.96 15.36
C ALA A 662 -4.17 3.11 16.02
N ARG A 663 -3.39 3.88 15.26
CA ARG A 663 -2.51 4.95 15.77
C ARG A 663 -3.23 6.18 16.33
N MET A 664 -4.55 6.29 16.16
CA MET A 664 -5.39 7.26 16.89
C MET A 664 -5.49 6.95 18.40
N TRP A 665 -5.20 5.70 18.80
CA TRP A 665 -5.35 5.20 20.18
C TRP A 665 -3.99 4.93 20.86
N MET A 666 -2.90 5.45 20.30
CA MET A 666 -1.53 5.30 20.79
C MET A 666 -0.83 6.65 20.73
N GLU A 667 0.05 6.96 21.70
CA GLU A 667 0.76 8.24 21.68
C GLU A 667 1.92 8.28 20.68
N GLU A 668 2.27 9.46 20.17
CA GLU A 668 3.18 9.63 19.03
C GLU A 668 4.55 10.21 19.44
N GLN A 669 5.25 9.50 20.34
CA GLN A 669 6.49 9.94 21.00
C GLN A 669 7.73 9.99 20.08
N LEU A 670 7.72 9.25 18.97
CA LEU A 670 8.91 9.05 18.12
C LEU A 670 8.94 10.02 16.94
N GLY A 671 9.98 10.86 16.90
CA GLY A 671 10.25 11.79 15.79
C GLY A 671 9.24 12.94 15.69
N LYS A 672 8.90 13.35 14.47
CA LYS A 672 7.83 14.33 14.21
C LYS A 672 6.47 13.64 14.22
N ARG A 673 5.42 14.30 14.69
CA ARG A 673 4.04 13.79 14.56
C ARG A 673 3.55 13.83 13.11
N ILE A 674 2.87 12.78 12.65
CA ILE A 674 2.44 12.63 11.24
C ILE A 674 1.40 13.69 10.86
N ASN A 675 0.48 14.01 11.77
CA ASN A 675 -0.48 15.09 11.55
C ASN A 675 0.19 16.45 11.37
N ILE A 676 1.21 16.76 12.17
CA ILE A 676 1.99 18.00 12.09
C ILE A 676 2.70 18.11 10.73
N ASP A 677 3.26 17.03 10.17
CA ASP A 677 3.86 17.08 8.83
C ASP A 677 2.83 17.29 7.72
N ARG A 678 1.61 16.72 7.88
CA ARG A 678 0.53 16.95 6.92
C ARG A 678 -0.08 18.35 7.03
N VAL A 679 -0.18 18.92 8.23
CA VAL A 679 -0.64 20.31 8.42
C VAL A 679 0.40 21.30 7.91
N ASP A 680 1.70 21.06 8.11
CA ASP A 680 2.77 21.87 7.50
C ASP A 680 2.61 21.94 5.97
N GLU A 681 2.33 20.80 5.32
CA GLU A 681 2.05 20.76 3.88
C GLU A 681 0.77 21.52 3.51
N ALA A 682 -0.31 21.37 4.29
CA ALA A 682 -1.57 22.07 4.06
C ALA A 682 -1.41 23.60 4.14
N LEU A 683 -0.70 24.10 5.15
CA LEU A 683 -0.46 25.52 5.34
C LEU A 683 0.38 26.14 4.20
N THR A 684 1.14 25.36 3.42
CA THR A 684 1.82 25.89 2.20
C THR A 684 0.86 26.36 1.10
N THR A 685 -0.42 26.00 1.16
CA THR A 685 -1.46 26.48 0.24
C THR A 685 -2.11 27.81 0.67
N SER A 686 -1.77 28.30 1.86
CA SER A 686 -2.44 29.40 2.57
C SER A 686 -3.99 29.24 2.62
N PRO A 687 -4.51 28.12 3.15
CA PRO A 687 -5.94 27.85 3.18
C PRO A 687 -6.64 28.61 4.31
N LYS A 688 -7.92 28.93 4.12
CA LYS A 688 -8.83 29.38 5.19
C LYS A 688 -9.51 28.20 5.90
N LYS A 689 -9.88 27.15 5.14
CA LYS A 689 -10.36 25.87 5.68
C LYS A 689 -9.54 24.70 5.13
N ILE A 690 -9.24 23.72 5.98
CA ILE A 690 -8.70 22.40 5.58
C ILE A 690 -9.88 21.43 5.58
N ALA A 691 -10.31 21.01 4.40
CA ALA A 691 -11.41 20.08 4.22
C ALA A 691 -10.95 18.62 4.26
N THR A 692 -11.79 17.74 4.79
CA THR A 692 -11.63 16.28 4.65
C THR A 692 -12.98 15.57 4.60
N GLY A 693 -12.97 14.25 4.44
CA GLY A 693 -14.16 13.39 4.42
C GLY A 693 -13.98 12.19 5.34
N CYS A 694 -13.57 12.43 6.60
CA CYS A 694 -13.34 11.36 7.58
C CYS A 694 -13.15 11.94 9.00
N PRO A 695 -13.97 11.55 10.00
CA PRO A 695 -13.84 11.97 11.39
C PRO A 695 -12.42 11.83 11.98
N PHE A 696 -11.79 10.66 11.84
CA PHE A 696 -10.42 10.43 12.34
C PHE A 696 -9.39 11.38 11.70
N CYS A 697 -9.56 11.71 10.41
CA CYS A 697 -8.69 12.67 9.74
C CYS A 697 -8.95 14.09 10.23
N ARG A 698 -10.22 14.45 10.48
CA ARG A 698 -10.60 15.75 11.05
C ARG A 698 -9.98 15.96 12.43
N VAL A 699 -10.06 14.98 13.34
CA VAL A 699 -9.45 15.04 14.67
C VAL A 699 -7.94 15.28 14.55
N MET A 700 -7.21 14.36 13.90
CA MET A 700 -5.74 14.48 13.77
C MET A 700 -5.29 15.80 13.14
N LEU A 701 -5.97 16.27 12.09
CA LEU A 701 -5.64 17.54 11.43
C LEU A 701 -6.00 18.75 12.30
N THR A 702 -7.11 18.71 13.06
CA THR A 702 -7.47 19.77 14.01
C THR A 702 -6.37 19.91 15.05
N ASP A 703 -5.98 18.81 15.69
CA ASP A 703 -4.96 18.81 16.75
C ASP A 703 -3.58 19.24 16.20
N GLY A 704 -3.32 18.97 14.92
CA GLY A 704 -2.15 19.47 14.20
C GLY A 704 -2.19 20.97 13.87
N VAL A 705 -3.38 21.53 13.61
CA VAL A 705 -3.60 22.98 13.41
C VAL A 705 -3.51 23.73 14.74
N THR A 706 -4.12 23.22 15.81
CA THR A 706 -4.03 23.82 17.15
C THR A 706 -2.57 23.96 17.60
N ALA A 707 -1.78 22.89 17.47
CA ALA A 707 -0.36 22.87 17.78
C ALA A 707 0.52 23.74 16.85
N ARG A 708 -0.05 24.32 15.79
CA ARG A 708 0.56 25.35 14.93
C ARG A 708 0.10 26.75 15.30
N GLN A 709 -1.17 26.93 15.67
CA GLN A 709 -1.70 28.20 16.16
C GLN A 709 -1.03 28.61 17.48
N GLU A 710 -0.74 27.65 18.37
CA GLU A 710 0.12 27.81 19.56
C GLU A 710 1.55 28.31 19.23
N GLN A 711 1.98 28.19 17.97
CA GLN A 711 3.31 28.58 17.47
C GLN A 711 3.24 29.78 16.50
N GLY A 712 2.11 30.49 16.44
CA GLY A 712 1.89 31.65 15.56
C GLY A 712 1.79 31.28 14.07
N GLN A 713 1.30 30.08 13.74
CA GLN A 713 1.19 29.57 12.38
C GLN A 713 -0.22 29.03 12.10
N GLY A 714 -0.79 29.37 10.94
CA GLY A 714 -2.15 28.93 10.59
C GLY A 714 -3.25 29.56 11.47
N GLU A 715 -3.04 30.78 11.96
CA GLU A 715 -4.05 31.54 12.69
C GLU A 715 -5.35 31.68 11.87
N GLY A 716 -6.50 31.41 12.50
CA GLY A 716 -7.81 31.52 11.86
C GLY A 716 -8.11 30.45 10.79
N VAL A 717 -7.28 29.41 10.67
CA VAL A 717 -7.54 28.22 9.83
C VAL A 717 -8.41 27.22 10.59
N GLU A 718 -9.49 26.73 9.97
CA GLU A 718 -10.36 25.68 10.55
C GLU A 718 -10.20 24.34 9.83
N VAL A 719 -10.45 23.23 10.52
CA VAL A 719 -10.54 21.89 9.93
C VAL A 719 -11.99 21.40 9.90
N VAL A 720 -12.53 21.23 8.69
CA VAL A 720 -13.95 20.94 8.43
C VAL A 720 -14.13 19.63 7.66
N ASP A 721 -15.33 19.08 7.71
CA ASP A 721 -15.76 18.06 6.75
C ASP A 721 -16.46 18.72 5.56
N VAL A 722 -16.30 18.17 4.35
CA VAL A 722 -16.96 18.63 3.12
C VAL A 722 -18.49 18.76 3.28
N ALA A 723 -19.12 17.96 4.15
CA ALA A 723 -20.55 18.10 4.46
C ALA A 723 -20.93 19.44 5.11
N GLN A 724 -20.08 20.01 5.98
CA GLN A 724 -20.36 21.31 6.59
C GLN A 724 -20.24 22.44 5.55
N MET A 725 -19.22 22.39 4.69
CA MET A 725 -19.07 23.32 3.56
C MET A 725 -20.28 23.27 2.61
N MET A 726 -20.80 22.08 2.35
CA MET A 726 -22.02 21.93 1.54
C MET A 726 -23.23 22.55 2.25
N LEU A 727 -23.40 22.29 3.56
CA LEU A 727 -24.50 22.84 4.36
C LEU A 727 -24.44 24.37 4.48
N GLU A 728 -23.25 24.98 4.52
CA GLU A 728 -23.05 26.43 4.47
C GLU A 728 -23.58 27.09 3.17
N THR A 729 -23.92 26.29 2.14
CA THR A 729 -24.28 26.82 0.80
C THR A 729 -25.66 26.46 0.26
N VAL A 730 -26.34 25.48 0.84
CA VAL A 730 -27.73 25.13 0.45
C VAL A 730 -28.74 26.06 1.11
N THR A 731 -29.95 26.14 0.54
CA THR A 731 -31.11 26.69 1.25
C THR A 731 -31.44 25.79 2.43
N ARG A 732 -31.36 26.31 3.67
CA ARG A 732 -31.94 25.63 4.84
C ARG A 732 -33.46 25.69 4.76
N LEU A 733 -34.11 24.56 4.98
CA LEU A 733 -35.56 24.45 5.11
C LEU A 733 -35.97 24.70 6.57
N ASP A 734 -37.26 24.90 6.83
CA ASP A 734 -37.74 24.91 8.22
C ASP A 734 -37.73 23.48 8.82
N PRO A 735 -37.64 23.32 10.15
CA PRO A 735 -37.51 21.99 10.75
C PRO A 735 -38.75 21.11 10.57
N ALA A 736 -39.94 21.69 10.43
CA ALA A 736 -41.16 20.93 10.17
C ALA A 736 -41.15 20.32 8.75
N GLN A 737 -40.62 21.03 7.77
CA GLN A 737 -40.37 20.51 6.42
C GLN A 737 -39.29 19.41 6.43
N LEU A 738 -38.23 19.55 7.24
CA LEU A 738 -37.20 18.51 7.38
C LEU A 738 -37.78 17.21 7.99
N THR A 739 -38.57 17.29 9.07
CA THR A 739 -39.34 16.17 9.62
C THR A 739 -40.28 15.56 8.56
N ALA A 740 -41.06 16.39 7.86
CA ALA A 740 -42.02 15.92 6.86
C ALA A 740 -41.35 15.20 5.66
N ASN A 741 -40.15 15.64 5.27
CA ASN A 741 -39.35 14.99 4.22
C ASN A 741 -38.85 13.60 4.62
N LEU A 742 -38.56 13.37 5.91
CA LEU A 742 -38.11 12.07 6.43
C LEU A 742 -39.26 11.11 6.73
N LYS A 743 -40.46 11.62 7.05
CA LYS A 743 -41.62 10.80 7.46
C LYS A 743 -41.94 9.70 6.44
N VAL A 744 -41.89 8.45 6.89
CA VAL A 744 -42.48 7.29 6.22
C VAL A 744 -43.88 7.08 6.79
N GLU A 745 -44.89 7.02 5.92
CA GLU A 745 -46.23 6.64 6.33
C GLU A 745 -46.36 5.12 6.17
N PRO A 746 -46.64 4.37 7.25
CA PRO A 746 -46.76 2.92 7.16
C PRO A 746 -47.89 2.54 6.21
N ARG A 747 -47.60 1.79 5.15
CA ARG A 747 -48.66 1.07 4.42
C ARG A 747 -49.27 0.03 5.35
N GLU A 748 -50.59 -0.17 5.28
CA GLU A 748 -51.16 -1.41 5.80
C GLU A 748 -50.47 -2.58 5.10
N LYS A 749 -49.79 -3.43 5.87
CA LYS A 749 -49.27 -4.70 5.35
C LYS A 749 -50.46 -5.51 4.88
N ALA A 750 -50.60 -5.63 3.55
CA ALA A 750 -51.66 -6.42 2.94
C ALA A 750 -51.68 -7.80 3.61
N PRO A 751 -52.83 -8.26 4.13
CA PRO A 751 -52.86 -9.43 5.00
C PRO A 751 -52.31 -10.62 4.22
N VAL A 752 -51.21 -11.19 4.72
CA VAL A 752 -50.61 -12.41 4.16
C VAL A 752 -51.70 -13.46 4.18
N ALA A 753 -52.19 -13.83 2.99
CA ALA A 753 -53.24 -14.82 2.86
C ALA A 753 -52.72 -16.13 3.48
N ALA A 754 -53.34 -16.55 4.58
CA ALA A 754 -52.93 -17.75 5.28
C ALA A 754 -53.19 -18.96 4.37
N GLU A 755 -52.16 -19.45 3.69
CA GLU A 755 -52.23 -20.74 3.01
C GLU A 755 -52.62 -21.80 4.05
N ALA A 756 -53.77 -22.44 3.80
CA ALA A 756 -54.37 -23.34 4.76
C ALA A 756 -53.47 -24.57 4.94
N VAL A 757 -52.91 -24.73 6.14
CA VAL A 757 -52.04 -25.85 6.49
C VAL A 757 -52.83 -27.17 6.38
N ALA A 758 -52.63 -27.87 5.28
CA ALA A 758 -53.13 -29.23 5.11
C ALA A 758 -52.30 -30.19 5.97
N ALA A 759 -52.93 -30.82 6.97
CA ALA A 759 -52.29 -31.79 7.84
C ALA A 759 -51.94 -33.10 7.11
N PRO A 760 -50.91 -33.84 7.52
CA PRO A 760 -50.29 -34.89 6.70
C PRO A 760 -51.04 -36.24 6.74
N ALA A 761 -50.99 -36.95 5.61
CA ALA A 761 -51.24 -38.39 5.52
C ALA A 761 -49.91 -39.15 5.43
N ALA A 762 -49.84 -40.39 5.93
CA ALA A 762 -48.57 -41.06 6.25
C ALA A 762 -48.39 -42.46 5.62
N ALA A 763 -47.13 -42.89 5.62
CA ALA A 763 -46.59 -44.22 5.33
C ALA A 763 -46.49 -44.69 3.86
N ALA A 764 -45.41 -45.42 3.58
CA ALA A 764 -45.05 -46.04 2.29
C ALA A 764 -45.22 -47.58 2.35
N PRO A 765 -44.87 -48.31 1.27
CA PRO A 765 -43.51 -48.84 1.20
C PRO A 765 -42.86 -48.81 -0.21
N ALA A 766 -41.59 -49.19 -0.27
CA ALA A 766 -40.75 -49.35 -1.48
C ALA A 766 -40.35 -50.84 -1.65
N PRO A 767 -39.46 -51.27 -2.59
CA PRO A 767 -38.76 -50.57 -3.68
C PRO A 767 -38.81 -51.33 -5.04
N VAL A 768 -38.00 -50.92 -6.05
CA VAL A 768 -36.99 -51.75 -6.77
C VAL A 768 -36.49 -51.10 -8.09
N ALA A 769 -35.16 -51.10 -8.27
CA ALA A 769 -34.34 -51.00 -9.50
C ALA A 769 -34.27 -49.72 -10.38
N GLU A 770 -33.03 -49.43 -10.79
CA GLU A 770 -32.54 -48.49 -11.81
C GLU A 770 -32.26 -49.27 -13.14
N PRO A 771 -31.92 -48.66 -14.31
CA PRO A 771 -30.55 -48.10 -14.51
C PRO A 771 -30.36 -46.95 -15.55
N GLU A 772 -29.12 -46.42 -15.56
CA GLU A 772 -28.36 -45.76 -16.66
C GLU A 772 -28.68 -44.33 -17.20
N ALA A 773 -27.84 -43.38 -16.76
CA ALA A 773 -26.87 -42.60 -17.56
C ALA A 773 -27.30 -41.56 -18.65
N ALA A 774 -27.11 -40.28 -18.30
CA ALA A 774 -26.43 -39.18 -19.03
C ALA A 774 -26.53 -39.03 -20.58
N PRO A 775 -26.78 -37.80 -21.08
CA PRO A 775 -25.66 -36.87 -21.32
C PRO A 775 -25.95 -35.41 -20.87
N ALA A 776 -25.16 -34.43 -21.35
CA ALA A 776 -24.99 -33.12 -20.71
C ALA A 776 -25.21 -31.87 -21.61
N ALA A 777 -25.41 -30.74 -20.93
CA ALA A 777 -25.07 -29.35 -21.28
C ALA A 777 -25.77 -28.62 -22.46
N GLU A 778 -26.53 -27.57 -22.11
CA GLU A 778 -26.54 -26.21 -22.69
C GLU A 778 -27.12 -25.28 -21.59
N ALA A 779 -26.60 -24.09 -21.24
CA ALA A 779 -26.30 -22.84 -21.97
C ALA A 779 -27.40 -21.76 -21.77
N ALA A 780 -26.99 -20.50 -21.63
CA ALA A 780 -27.85 -19.40 -21.17
C ALA A 780 -28.51 -18.59 -22.31
N PRO A 781 -29.70 -18.00 -22.12
CA PRO A 781 -30.38 -17.21 -23.13
C PRO A 781 -29.92 -15.74 -23.18
N ALA A 782 -29.99 -15.14 -24.36
CA ALA A 782 -29.95 -13.69 -24.58
C ALA A 782 -31.02 -13.29 -25.62
N ALA A 783 -31.46 -12.03 -25.60
CA ALA A 783 -32.70 -11.58 -26.24
C ALA A 783 -32.64 -11.40 -27.78
N ALA A 784 -33.80 -11.11 -28.39
CA ALA A 784 -34.10 -11.39 -29.79
C ALA A 784 -34.26 -10.16 -30.73
N ALA A 785 -34.46 -10.45 -32.02
CA ALA A 785 -34.95 -9.58 -33.11
C ALA A 785 -33.96 -8.53 -33.65
N PRO A 786 -34.12 -8.02 -34.92
CA PRO A 786 -35.26 -8.12 -35.84
C PRO A 786 -34.98 -8.92 -37.15
N ALA A 787 -35.82 -8.74 -38.19
CA ALA A 787 -36.03 -9.72 -39.26
C ALA A 787 -36.13 -9.15 -40.70
N LYS A 788 -36.21 -10.08 -41.69
CA LYS A 788 -36.36 -9.91 -43.16
C LYS A 788 -35.08 -9.46 -43.91
N GLY A 789 -34.75 -9.97 -45.11
CA GLY A 789 -35.31 -11.10 -45.86
C GLY A 789 -34.92 -11.13 -47.37
N LEU A 790 -35.15 -12.28 -48.02
CA LEU A 790 -35.20 -12.56 -49.48
C LEU A 790 -33.88 -12.72 -50.31
N GLN A 791 -33.75 -13.95 -50.87
CA GLN A 791 -33.30 -14.32 -52.24
C GLN A 791 -31.82 -14.12 -52.70
N MET A 792 -31.31 -14.83 -53.72
CA MET A 792 -31.42 -16.27 -54.12
C MET A 792 -30.41 -16.59 -55.25
N LYS A 793 -29.94 -17.85 -55.37
CA LYS A 793 -29.05 -18.41 -56.43
C LYS A 793 -27.60 -17.88 -56.41
N GLY A 794 -26.57 -18.67 -56.75
CA GLY A 794 -26.50 -20.12 -56.96
C GLY A 794 -25.30 -20.55 -57.85
N LEU A 795 -24.85 -21.80 -57.69
CA LEU A 795 -23.83 -22.52 -58.52
C LEU A 795 -22.37 -22.00 -58.42
N ALA A 796 -21.30 -22.81 -58.55
CA ALA A 796 -21.12 -24.27 -58.46
C ALA A 796 -19.61 -24.66 -58.42
N LYS A 797 -19.33 -25.98 -58.30
CA LYS A 797 -18.19 -26.72 -58.90
C LYS A 797 -16.91 -26.97 -58.05
N ALA A 798 -16.87 -28.16 -57.44
CA ALA A 798 -15.65 -29.01 -57.35
C ALA A 798 -15.50 -29.83 -58.66
N PRO A 799 -14.42 -30.62 -58.95
CA PRO A 799 -13.79 -31.67 -58.13
C PRO A 799 -12.23 -31.57 -58.12
N GLY A 800 -11.40 -32.52 -57.65
CA GLY A 800 -11.61 -33.90 -57.16
C GLY A 800 -10.33 -34.46 -56.51
N ALA A 801 -10.27 -35.77 -56.22
CA ALA A 801 -9.24 -36.37 -55.35
C ALA A 801 -8.63 -37.70 -55.84
N LYS A 802 -7.37 -37.98 -55.47
CA LYS A 802 -6.86 -39.27 -54.93
C LYS A 802 -5.36 -39.20 -54.56
N ALA A 803 -4.91 -40.10 -53.67
CA ALA A 803 -3.51 -40.28 -53.25
C ALA A 803 -2.81 -41.42 -54.03
N PRO A 804 -1.51 -41.71 -53.79
CA PRO A 804 -1.20 -42.74 -52.77
C PRO A 804 0.15 -42.61 -52.00
N GLY A 805 0.23 -43.26 -50.83
CA GLY A 805 1.48 -43.65 -50.14
C GLY A 805 2.10 -42.63 -49.18
N GLY A 806 2.58 -43.01 -47.98
CA GLY A 806 2.50 -44.32 -47.30
C GLY A 806 3.18 -44.35 -45.92
N LYS A 807 2.75 -45.26 -45.04
CA LYS A 807 3.10 -45.42 -43.59
C LYS A 807 2.56 -44.27 -42.70
N GLY A 808 1.78 -44.47 -41.64
CA GLY A 808 1.45 -45.69 -40.87
C GLY A 808 2.36 -45.80 -39.64
N LEU A 809 2.05 -45.32 -38.43
CA LEU A 809 0.85 -45.38 -37.55
C LEU A 809 0.82 -46.64 -36.64
N GLN A 810 0.89 -46.39 -35.31
CA GLN A 810 0.42 -47.21 -34.16
C GLN A 810 1.15 -48.48 -33.63
N MET A 811 1.00 -48.63 -32.29
CA MET A 811 0.92 -49.84 -31.42
C MET A 811 2.15 -50.51 -30.72
N LYS A 812 2.09 -50.44 -29.37
CA LYS A 812 2.20 -51.50 -28.32
C LYS A 812 3.47 -52.37 -28.09
N GLY A 813 4.03 -52.20 -26.88
CA GLY A 813 4.27 -53.29 -25.89
C GLY A 813 5.65 -53.99 -25.89
N ALA A 814 5.98 -54.87 -24.92
CA ALA A 814 5.50 -55.06 -23.53
C ALA A 814 6.31 -56.19 -22.81
N ALA A 815 6.69 -56.04 -21.53
CA ALA A 815 7.13 -57.11 -20.60
C ALA A 815 7.50 -56.55 -19.20
N LYS A 816 7.42 -57.26 -18.06
CA LYS A 816 6.64 -58.45 -17.65
C LYS A 816 6.73 -58.64 -16.12
N ALA A 817 5.64 -59.02 -15.44
CA ALA A 817 5.65 -59.58 -14.08
C ALA A 817 4.46 -60.54 -13.86
N PRO A 818 4.60 -61.64 -13.09
CA PRO A 818 3.48 -62.39 -12.49
C PRO A 818 3.10 -61.76 -11.12
N GLY A 819 1.90 -61.84 -10.54
CA GLY A 819 0.77 -62.79 -10.62
C GLY A 819 0.40 -63.22 -9.18
N ALA A 820 -0.84 -63.51 -8.76
CA ALA A 820 -2.14 -63.54 -9.42
C ALA A 820 -3.29 -63.57 -8.36
N LYS A 821 -4.57 -63.45 -8.79
CA LYS A 821 -5.84 -63.58 -8.01
C LYS A 821 -6.13 -62.47 -6.97
N ALA A 822 -7.38 -62.21 -6.55
CA ALA A 822 -8.70 -62.35 -7.19
C ALA A 822 -9.77 -61.56 -6.39
N GLU A 823 -10.80 -61.09 -7.10
CA GLU A 823 -12.16 -60.72 -6.60
C GLU A 823 -12.32 -59.59 -5.53
N ALA A 824 -13.57 -59.13 -5.42
CA ALA A 824 -14.08 -58.01 -4.61
C ALA A 824 -15.38 -58.53 -3.88
N PRO A 825 -16.25 -57.77 -3.15
CA PRO A 825 -16.37 -56.30 -3.06
C PRO A 825 -16.81 -55.71 -1.67
N ALA A 826 -17.21 -54.43 -1.69
CA ALA A 826 -18.30 -53.78 -0.91
C ALA A 826 -18.19 -53.46 0.61
N ALA A 827 -18.21 -52.13 0.88
CA ALA A 827 -19.15 -51.35 1.71
C ALA A 827 -19.46 -51.64 3.22
N GLU A 828 -19.32 -50.56 4.00
CA GLU A 828 -20.17 -50.04 5.11
C GLU A 828 -20.46 -50.83 6.43
N ALA A 829 -19.79 -50.34 7.49
CA ALA A 829 -20.36 -49.69 8.70
C ALA A 829 -21.14 -50.47 9.80
N ALA A 830 -20.62 -50.33 11.05
CA ALA A 830 -21.30 -50.39 12.37
C ALA A 830 -21.90 -51.76 12.83
N PRO A 831 -22.31 -51.95 14.11
CA PRO A 831 -22.30 -51.04 15.28
C PRO A 831 -21.50 -51.59 16.49
N ALA A 832 -21.83 -51.21 17.74
CA ALA A 832 -21.07 -51.50 18.97
C ALA A 832 -21.89 -52.16 20.10
N ALA A 833 -21.23 -52.88 21.04
CA ALA A 833 -21.68 -53.11 22.43
C ALA A 833 -20.61 -53.72 23.37
N GLU A 834 -20.35 -53.04 24.49
CA GLU A 834 -20.00 -53.52 25.85
C GLU A 834 -18.81 -54.48 26.16
N ALA A 835 -18.48 -54.57 27.47
CA ALA A 835 -17.32 -55.28 28.08
C ALA A 835 -17.83 -56.36 29.11
N PRO A 836 -17.09 -56.97 30.09
CA PRO A 836 -15.98 -56.44 30.93
C PRO A 836 -14.84 -57.43 31.35
N ALA A 837 -13.90 -56.97 32.18
CA ALA A 837 -13.19 -57.64 33.31
C ALA A 837 -11.68 -57.29 33.46
N ALA A 838 -11.12 -57.49 34.66
CA ALA A 838 -9.77 -57.10 35.13
C ALA A 838 -9.16 -58.27 35.99
N PRO A 839 -8.09 -58.16 36.85
CA PRO A 839 -7.23 -57.01 37.26
C PRO A 839 -5.70 -57.33 37.51
N VAL A 840 -4.97 -56.39 38.18
CA VAL A 840 -3.84 -56.57 39.18
C VAL A 840 -2.46 -55.86 38.92
N ALA A 841 -2.23 -54.79 39.73
CA ALA A 841 -1.00 -54.29 40.43
C ALA A 841 0.41 -54.03 39.80
N LYS A 842 0.81 -52.73 39.77
CA LYS A 842 1.90 -51.99 40.52
C LYS A 842 3.20 -52.69 40.99
N PRO A 843 4.38 -52.01 41.06
CA PRO A 843 4.65 -50.69 41.74
C PRO A 843 5.58 -49.70 40.98
N GLY A 844 6.03 -48.52 41.46
CA GLY A 844 5.64 -47.65 42.61
C GLY A 844 6.73 -46.67 43.12
N GLY A 845 6.33 -45.44 43.57
CA GLY A 845 7.13 -44.46 44.37
C GLY A 845 8.15 -43.58 43.61
N LEU A 846 8.42 -42.30 43.90
CA LEU A 846 8.08 -41.31 44.96
C LEU A 846 7.68 -39.96 44.28
N GLY A 847 7.03 -38.92 44.85
CA GLY A 847 6.72 -38.52 46.23
C GLY A 847 7.63 -37.36 46.69
N MET A 848 7.21 -36.15 47.13
CA MET A 848 5.90 -35.46 47.34
C MET A 848 6.14 -33.93 47.07
N LYS A 849 5.26 -32.89 47.19
CA LYS A 849 3.88 -32.55 47.66
C LYS A 849 3.50 -31.21 46.95
N GLY A 850 2.35 -30.52 47.06
CA GLY A 850 1.09 -30.67 47.81
C GLY A 850 0.81 -29.45 48.73
N GLY A 851 -0.33 -28.73 48.67
CA GLY A 851 -1.46 -28.75 47.72
C GLY A 851 -2.79 -28.21 48.31
N ALA A 852 -3.86 -28.23 47.50
CA ALA A 852 -5.30 -28.22 47.90
C ALA A 852 -5.91 -26.90 48.47
N LYS A 853 -7.23 -26.60 48.36
CA LYS A 853 -8.35 -27.26 47.63
C LYS A 853 -9.54 -26.31 47.42
N ALA A 854 -10.37 -26.58 46.40
CA ALA A 854 -11.81 -26.28 46.40
C ALA A 854 -12.62 -27.58 46.60
N PRO A 855 -13.88 -27.50 47.08
CA PRO A 855 -15.05 -27.78 46.23
C PRO A 855 -16.27 -26.89 46.60
N GLY A 856 -17.44 -26.93 45.94
CA GLY A 856 -17.90 -27.67 44.75
C GLY A 856 -19.44 -27.73 44.72
N GLY A 857 -20.06 -27.81 43.54
CA GLY A 857 -21.52 -27.65 43.39
C GLY A 857 -22.35 -28.94 43.35
N LYS A 858 -23.58 -28.87 43.88
CA LYS A 858 -24.74 -29.73 43.56
C LYS A 858 -26.01 -28.91 43.72
N GLY A 859 -27.06 -29.24 42.96
CA GLY A 859 -28.42 -28.74 43.18
C GLY A 859 -29.44 -29.61 42.46
N LEU A 860 -30.72 -29.48 42.82
CA LEU A 860 -31.88 -29.72 41.93
C LEU A 860 -33.22 -29.29 42.58
N GLN A 861 -34.26 -29.19 41.74
CA GLN A 861 -35.71 -29.26 42.04
C GLN A 861 -36.48 -28.04 42.63
N MET A 862 -36.91 -27.17 41.70
CA MET A 862 -38.31 -26.99 41.23
C MET A 862 -39.47 -26.48 42.13
N LYS A 863 -40.43 -25.84 41.42
CA LYS A 863 -41.77 -25.31 41.79
C LYS A 863 -41.77 -23.98 42.59
N GLY A 864 -42.66 -23.03 42.32
CA GLY A 864 -43.72 -22.98 41.29
C GLY A 864 -44.34 -21.57 41.13
N ALA A 865 -45.13 -21.37 40.07
CA ALA A 865 -45.62 -20.06 39.63
C ALA A 865 -46.75 -19.44 40.50
N ALA A 866 -46.88 -18.09 40.51
CA ALA A 866 -47.98 -17.36 39.83
C ALA A 866 -48.16 -15.87 40.25
N LYS A 867 -48.61 -15.04 39.28
CA LYS A 867 -49.43 -13.80 39.37
C LYS A 867 -49.00 -12.57 40.21
N ALA A 868 -48.94 -11.42 39.50
CA ALA A 868 -49.30 -10.08 40.01
C ALA A 868 -50.85 -9.88 39.97
N PRO A 869 -51.49 -8.82 40.55
CA PRO A 869 -51.25 -7.36 40.34
C PRO A 869 -51.25 -6.54 41.68
N GLY A 870 -51.20 -5.20 41.74
CA GLY A 870 -50.90 -4.14 40.76
C GLY A 870 -51.51 -2.75 41.10
N THR A 871 -50.88 -1.67 40.61
CA THR A 871 -51.39 -0.27 40.44
C THR A 871 -51.60 0.71 41.63
N LYS A 872 -51.31 2.00 41.32
CA LYS A 872 -51.91 3.29 41.80
C LYS A 872 -51.35 4.08 43.01
N THR A 873 -50.64 5.18 42.66
CA THR A 873 -50.77 6.59 43.13
C THR A 873 -50.80 6.95 44.63
N ALA A 874 -49.84 7.75 45.09
CA ALA A 874 -50.03 9.18 45.48
C ALA A 874 -48.77 9.83 46.12
N THR A 875 -48.65 11.15 46.02
CA THR A 875 -47.71 12.06 46.71
C THR A 875 -48.58 12.95 47.63
N PRO A 876 -48.22 13.31 48.89
CA PRO A 876 -47.18 14.32 49.16
C PRO A 876 -46.38 14.21 50.49
N ALA A 877 -45.54 15.24 50.71
CA ALA A 877 -44.61 15.57 51.81
C ALA A 877 -45.30 15.90 53.18
N PRO A 878 -44.64 16.50 54.23
CA PRO A 878 -43.20 16.79 54.49
C PRO A 878 -42.70 16.57 55.97
N ALA A 879 -41.39 16.85 56.24
CA ALA A 879 -40.78 17.36 57.52
C ALA A 879 -40.92 16.52 58.84
N ALA A 880 -40.12 16.64 59.92
CA ALA A 880 -38.80 17.20 60.37
C ALA A 880 -38.55 16.62 61.81
N PRO A 881 -37.60 17.02 62.71
CA PRO A 881 -36.36 17.84 62.66
C PRO A 881 -35.07 16.98 62.86
N ALA A 882 -33.79 17.42 62.88
CA ALA A 882 -33.08 18.71 62.88
C ALA A 882 -32.39 19.15 64.22
N THR A 883 -31.06 19.33 64.15
CA THR A 883 -30.15 20.15 64.98
C THR A 883 -29.00 20.58 64.03
N GLU A 884 -28.83 21.85 63.65
CA GLU A 884 -28.28 23.01 64.39
C GLU A 884 -26.76 22.93 64.66
N ALA A 885 -25.94 23.99 64.57
CA ALA A 885 -25.98 25.36 63.98
C ALA A 885 -24.57 26.00 64.22
N PRO A 886 -24.29 27.32 64.10
CA PRO A 886 -24.74 28.40 63.20
C PRO A 886 -23.52 29.06 62.46
N ALA A 887 -23.54 30.27 61.86
CA ALA A 887 -24.42 30.91 60.87
C ALA A 887 -23.85 32.33 60.52
N ALA A 888 -24.55 33.09 59.66
CA ALA A 888 -24.39 34.53 59.33
C ALA A 888 -23.16 34.95 58.47
N GLU A 889 -23.22 35.94 57.55
CA GLU A 889 -24.36 36.66 56.92
C GLU A 889 -23.92 37.33 55.58
N ALA A 890 -24.86 37.96 54.86
CA ALA A 890 -24.68 38.73 53.61
C ALA A 890 -25.43 40.09 53.75
N PRO A 891 -25.23 41.17 52.94
CA PRO A 891 -25.00 41.13 51.49
C PRO A 891 -24.19 42.28 50.80
N ALA A 892 -24.03 42.15 49.47
CA ALA A 892 -24.03 43.19 48.41
C ALA A 892 -23.08 44.43 48.36
N ALA A 893 -22.82 44.84 47.10
CA ALA A 893 -22.45 46.18 46.58
C ALA A 893 -20.95 46.56 46.35
N ALA A 894 -20.61 46.62 45.04
CA ALA A 894 -19.80 47.63 44.32
C ALA A 894 -18.29 47.89 44.62
N ALA A 895 -17.59 48.22 43.51
CA ALA A 895 -16.31 48.93 43.36
C ALA A 895 -14.96 48.17 43.47
N THR A 896 -14.16 48.37 42.42
CA THR A 896 -12.71 48.11 42.21
C THR A 896 -11.80 49.01 43.09
N PRO A 897 -10.48 48.74 43.34
CA PRO A 897 -9.54 48.25 42.30
C PRO A 897 -8.30 47.38 42.69
N THR A 898 -7.69 46.82 41.63
CA THR A 898 -6.24 46.49 41.42
C THR A 898 -5.36 45.94 42.56
N ALA A 899 -4.87 44.69 42.39
CA ALA A 899 -3.43 44.34 42.52
C ALA A 899 -3.08 42.93 41.96
N LYS A 900 -1.80 42.73 41.63
CA LYS A 900 -1.07 41.49 41.25
C LYS A 900 0.41 41.70 41.67
N PRO A 901 1.37 40.75 41.57
CA PRO A 901 1.32 39.27 41.49
C PRO A 901 2.31 38.54 42.46
N GLY A 902 2.41 37.20 42.45
CA GLY A 902 3.69 36.51 42.82
C GLY A 902 3.69 35.04 43.28
N GLY A 903 4.29 34.14 42.48
CA GLY A 903 4.88 32.83 42.90
C GLY A 903 3.94 31.63 43.16
N LEU A 904 4.40 30.38 43.39
CA LEU A 904 5.73 29.76 43.11
C LEU A 904 5.72 28.21 43.36
N GLY A 905 6.27 27.38 42.44
CA GLY A 905 6.75 25.99 42.71
C GLY A 905 5.71 24.83 42.79
N MET A 906 6.08 23.54 42.91
CA MET A 906 7.37 22.81 42.79
C MET A 906 7.21 21.25 42.82
N LYS A 907 8.26 20.50 42.37
CA LYS A 907 8.69 19.09 42.67
C LYS A 907 8.54 18.10 41.49
N SER A 908 9.43 17.10 41.30
CA SER A 908 10.65 16.64 42.02
C SER A 908 11.94 16.90 41.18
N GLY A 909 13.07 16.17 41.11
CA GLY A 909 13.65 14.97 41.78
C GLY A 909 14.63 14.20 40.85
N ALA A 910 15.64 13.40 41.27
CA ALA A 910 16.39 13.31 42.54
C ALA A 910 17.72 12.47 42.38
N LYS A 911 18.67 12.64 43.32
CA LYS A 911 19.87 11.80 43.66
C LYS A 911 20.97 11.45 42.63
N ALA A 912 22.16 12.03 42.86
CA ALA A 912 23.48 11.36 42.87
C ALA A 912 24.49 12.17 43.74
N PRO A 913 25.58 11.60 44.31
CA PRO A 913 26.44 12.26 45.33
C PRO A 913 27.85 12.66 44.84
N GLY A 914 28.67 13.34 45.68
CA GLY A 914 30.15 13.15 45.58
C GLY A 914 31.17 14.28 45.73
N GLY A 915 30.91 15.36 46.46
CA GLY A 915 31.89 16.18 47.23
C GLY A 915 33.37 16.46 46.79
N LYS A 916 33.67 17.78 46.73
CA LYS A 916 34.91 18.51 47.16
C LYS A 916 36.14 18.64 46.25
N GLY A 917 36.56 19.91 46.08
CA GLY A 917 37.94 20.37 45.81
C GLY A 917 38.07 21.24 44.53
N LEU A 918 38.78 22.38 44.51
CA LEU A 918 39.31 23.25 45.58
C LEU A 918 39.74 24.62 44.97
N GLN A 919 40.02 25.63 45.80
CA GLN A 919 40.68 26.92 45.49
C GLN A 919 39.86 28.02 44.78
N MET A 920 40.44 29.23 44.68
CA MET A 920 39.73 30.52 44.79
C MET A 920 40.46 31.69 44.08
N LYS A 921 39.72 32.77 43.74
CA LYS A 921 40.15 33.99 43.00
C LYS A 921 40.43 33.69 41.51
N GLY A 922 40.11 34.55 40.53
CA GLY A 922 39.60 35.93 40.52
C GLY A 922 40.48 36.80 39.57
N ALA A 923 40.01 37.82 38.86
CA ALA A 923 38.66 38.38 38.64
C ALA A 923 38.69 39.34 37.42
N ALA A 924 37.54 39.71 36.83
CA ALA A 924 37.36 40.97 36.06
C ALA A 924 35.89 41.15 35.56
N LYS A 925 35.37 42.39 35.61
CA LYS A 925 34.16 42.84 34.88
C LYS A 925 34.09 44.38 34.88
N ALA A 926 33.78 45.02 33.75
CA ALA A 926 33.49 46.45 33.63
C ALA A 926 32.44 46.75 32.52
N PRO A 927 31.68 47.87 32.55
CA PRO A 927 30.27 47.86 32.08
C PRO A 927 29.74 49.08 31.27
N GLY A 928 28.45 49.03 30.87
CA GLY A 928 27.60 50.16 30.40
C GLY A 928 26.76 49.80 29.15
N THR A 929 25.43 49.95 28.98
CA THR A 929 24.40 50.99 29.27
C THR A 929 24.49 52.23 28.34
N LYS A 930 23.41 52.82 27.77
CA LYS A 930 21.94 52.69 27.98
C LYS A 930 21.10 53.28 26.81
N ALA A 931 19.96 52.65 26.47
CA ALA A 931 18.64 53.17 25.99
C ALA A 931 18.41 54.30 24.92
N ALA A 932 17.25 54.19 24.24
CA ALA A 932 16.36 55.22 23.63
C ALA A 932 16.42 55.56 22.10
N ALA A 933 15.30 56.09 21.59
CA ALA A 933 14.91 56.49 20.21
C ALA A 933 13.98 57.74 20.31
N PRO A 934 13.51 58.49 19.24
CA PRO A 934 13.18 58.08 17.85
C PRO A 934 13.61 59.11 16.74
N ALA A 935 12.92 59.12 15.58
CA ALA A 935 13.14 59.95 14.35
C ALA A 935 12.37 61.32 14.39
N PRO A 936 12.34 62.23 13.35
CA PRO A 936 12.79 62.13 11.93
C PRO A 936 13.37 63.39 11.17
N SER A 937 13.85 63.16 9.92
CA SER A 937 13.78 64.01 8.68
C SER A 937 14.57 65.34 8.45
N ALA A 938 14.95 65.53 7.15
CA ALA A 938 15.16 66.80 6.39
C ALA A 938 16.62 67.38 6.22
N PRO A 939 16.89 68.46 5.40
CA PRO A 939 17.53 68.31 4.06
C PRO A 939 18.58 69.39 3.63
N ALA A 940 19.17 69.31 2.41
CA ALA A 940 19.69 70.47 1.63
C ALA A 940 20.14 70.14 0.16
N THR A 941 19.66 70.96 -0.80
CA THR A 941 20.30 71.56 -2.03
C THR A 941 21.18 70.69 -3.00
N GLU A 942 21.59 71.09 -4.23
CA GLU A 942 21.37 72.28 -5.10
C GLU A 942 21.47 71.94 -6.64
N ALA A 943 21.71 72.91 -7.54
CA ALA A 943 21.88 72.76 -9.01
C ALA A 943 23.01 73.70 -9.55
N PRO A 944 23.14 74.07 -10.86
CA PRO A 944 22.15 74.55 -11.86
C PRO A 944 22.17 73.66 -13.14
N ALA A 945 21.76 73.96 -14.39
CA ALA A 945 20.98 74.95 -15.20
C ALA A 945 20.77 74.24 -16.59
N ALA A 946 20.10 74.68 -17.68
CA ALA A 946 19.08 75.66 -18.14
C ALA A 946 18.85 75.28 -19.65
N GLU A 947 17.86 75.64 -20.48
CA GLU A 947 16.57 76.37 -20.54
C GLU A 947 15.96 75.99 -21.96
N ALA A 948 14.82 76.42 -22.54
CA ALA A 948 13.57 77.17 -22.26
C ALA A 948 12.65 77.02 -23.54
N PRO A 949 11.41 77.55 -23.62
CA PRO A 949 10.30 77.44 -22.66
C PRO A 949 8.92 77.10 -23.30
N ALA A 950 7.91 76.88 -22.44
CA ALA A 950 6.47 77.24 -22.62
C ALA A 950 5.57 76.47 -23.65
N ALA A 951 4.23 76.39 -23.47
CA ALA A 951 3.39 76.49 -22.25
C ALA A 951 1.91 76.04 -22.45
N ALA A 952 1.41 75.22 -21.51
CA ALA A 952 0.13 75.42 -20.78
C ALA A 952 -1.25 75.32 -21.57
N PRO A 953 -2.45 75.64 -21.00
CA PRO A 953 -3.48 74.59 -20.85
C PRO A 953 -4.97 74.96 -21.14
N ALA A 954 -5.78 74.03 -21.68
CA ALA A 954 -7.26 74.14 -21.66
C ALA A 954 -8.01 72.81 -21.97
N THR A 955 -9.25 72.70 -21.48
CA THR A 955 -10.37 71.96 -22.12
C THR A 955 -11.08 72.92 -23.10
N PRO A 956 -11.74 72.46 -24.19
CA PRO A 956 -12.98 71.67 -24.07
C PRO A 956 -13.32 70.71 -25.25
N ALA A 957 -14.51 70.09 -25.15
CA ALA A 957 -15.45 69.74 -26.23
C ALA A 957 -15.05 68.74 -27.35
N ALA A 958 -15.91 67.72 -27.51
CA ALA A 958 -16.28 67.18 -28.83
C ALA A 958 -17.45 68.01 -29.41
N PRO A 959 -17.72 67.99 -30.73
CA PRO A 959 -18.65 66.95 -31.24
C PRO A 959 -18.41 66.51 -32.70
N ALA A 960 -19.08 65.39 -33.08
CA ALA A 960 -19.41 64.94 -34.44
C ALA A 960 -18.25 64.61 -35.42
N ALA A 961 -18.34 63.62 -36.31
CA ALA A 961 -19.53 62.89 -36.75
C ALA A 961 -19.77 61.53 -36.07
N GLU A 962 -20.99 61.37 -35.59
CA GLU A 962 -21.69 60.09 -35.34
C GLU A 962 -22.32 59.56 -36.66
N PRO A 963 -22.96 58.36 -36.73
CA PRO A 963 -23.50 57.55 -35.62
C PRO A 963 -23.18 56.04 -35.60
N ALA A 964 -23.51 55.41 -34.46
CA ALA A 964 -24.14 54.09 -34.22
C ALA A 964 -23.98 52.94 -35.27
N ALA A 965 -23.76 51.67 -34.91
CA ALA A 965 -23.65 50.93 -33.63
C ALA A 965 -22.96 49.56 -33.92
N THR A 966 -22.88 48.50 -33.09
CA THR A 966 -23.53 48.09 -31.83
C THR A 966 -22.61 47.14 -31.03
N ALA A 967 -22.88 46.90 -29.74
CA ALA A 967 -22.14 45.96 -28.89
C ALA A 967 -22.80 44.56 -28.79
N VAL A 968 -21.99 43.52 -28.50
CA VAL A 968 -22.20 42.38 -27.56
C VAL A 968 -21.18 41.24 -27.88
N PRO A 969 -20.67 40.45 -26.89
CA PRO A 969 -19.41 39.70 -27.06
C PRO A 969 -19.47 38.16 -26.85
N ALA A 970 -18.29 37.54 -27.03
CA ALA A 970 -17.80 36.27 -26.42
C ALA A 970 -18.30 34.91 -26.95
N ALA A 971 -17.36 34.08 -27.43
CA ALA A 971 -17.38 32.61 -27.31
C ALA A 971 -15.99 31.96 -27.53
N LYS A 972 -15.75 30.84 -26.84
CA LYS A 972 -14.75 29.77 -27.12
C LYS A 972 -15.52 28.54 -27.69
N PRO A 973 -14.89 27.39 -27.99
CA PRO A 973 -13.67 27.12 -28.77
C PRO A 973 -13.90 26.01 -29.84
N GLY A 974 -12.86 25.63 -30.58
CA GLY A 974 -12.78 24.33 -31.26
C GLY A 974 -11.31 23.98 -31.59
N GLY A 975 -10.83 22.74 -31.49
CA GLY A 975 -11.49 21.48 -31.19
C GLY A 975 -11.48 20.54 -32.40
N LEU A 976 -10.42 19.73 -32.55
CA LEU A 976 -10.27 18.78 -33.66
C LEU A 976 -9.85 17.40 -33.17
N GLY A 977 -10.63 16.38 -33.54
CA GLY A 977 -10.29 14.97 -33.37
C GLY A 977 -9.75 14.32 -34.64
N PHE A 978 -9.36 13.05 -34.53
CA PHE A 978 -8.90 12.19 -35.64
C PHE A 978 -9.97 12.10 -36.76
N LYS A 979 -9.63 11.89 -38.06
CA LYS A 979 -8.99 10.67 -38.60
C LYS A 979 -8.57 10.80 -40.09
N ALA A 980 -7.47 10.13 -40.46
CA ALA A 980 -7.13 9.43 -41.73
C ALA A 980 -7.41 10.03 -43.15
N GLY A 981 -6.45 9.91 -44.09
CA GLY A 981 -6.70 10.17 -45.54
C GLY A 981 -5.52 10.10 -46.54
N ALA A 982 -5.08 8.90 -46.92
CA ALA A 982 -4.38 8.46 -48.16
C ALA A 982 -3.52 9.38 -49.09
N LYS A 983 -2.30 8.88 -49.41
CA LYS A 983 -1.51 8.90 -50.68
C LYS A 983 -0.98 10.22 -51.31
N ALA A 984 0.23 10.12 -51.89
CA ALA A 984 0.93 11.12 -52.73
C ALA A 984 0.80 10.80 -54.26
N PRO A 985 1.32 11.64 -55.19
CA PRO A 985 2.72 11.43 -55.67
C PRO A 985 3.49 12.66 -56.25
N GLY A 986 4.84 12.66 -56.10
CA GLY A 986 5.83 13.29 -57.01
C GLY A 986 6.09 14.81 -56.90
N ALA A 987 7.17 15.38 -57.48
CA ALA A 987 8.42 14.78 -58.02
C ALA A 987 9.52 15.83 -58.39
N ARG A 988 10.80 15.55 -58.06
CA ARG A 988 12.05 16.16 -58.64
C ARG A 988 12.25 17.69 -58.37
N LYS A 989 13.43 18.34 -58.53
CA LYS A 989 14.82 17.93 -58.85
C LYS A 989 15.86 18.86 -58.16
N ALA A 990 17.11 18.42 -58.09
CA ALA A 990 18.27 18.95 -57.37
C ALA A 990 18.91 20.29 -57.85
N ALA A 991 19.48 21.05 -56.88
CA ALA A 991 20.86 21.62 -56.80
C ALA A 991 21.40 22.51 -57.96
N PRO A 992 22.70 22.97 -57.97
CA PRO A 992 23.73 23.12 -56.92
C PRO A 992 24.42 24.53 -56.89
N ALA A 993 25.36 24.79 -55.95
CA ALA A 993 26.65 25.48 -56.20
C ALA A 993 27.49 25.70 -54.90
N ALA A 994 28.81 25.88 -55.08
CA ALA A 994 29.84 26.25 -54.07
C ALA A 994 30.75 27.36 -54.73
N PRO A 995 32.06 27.63 -54.44
CA PRO A 995 33.05 27.03 -53.52
C PRO A 995 34.01 28.06 -52.83
N THR A 996 35.29 27.65 -52.60
CA THR A 996 36.52 28.39 -52.14
C THR A 996 36.81 28.39 -50.62
N ALA A 997 38.07 28.33 -50.15
CA ALA A 997 39.38 27.84 -50.68
C ALA A 997 40.40 27.66 -49.50
N ALA A 998 41.61 27.09 -49.72
CA ALA A 998 42.57 26.75 -48.64
C ALA A 998 44.07 26.90 -49.00
N VAL A 999 44.91 27.23 -47.99
CA VAL A 999 46.41 27.29 -47.92
C VAL A 999 46.77 27.14 -46.41
N ALA A 1000 47.59 26.21 -45.87
CA ALA A 1000 49.07 25.95 -45.93
C ALA A 1000 49.95 27.08 -45.29
N ALA A 1001 51.06 26.86 -44.55
CA ALA A 1001 51.83 25.65 -44.18
C ALA A 1001 52.60 25.77 -42.81
N GLU A 1002 53.47 24.79 -42.50
CA GLU A 1002 54.34 24.53 -41.30
C GLU A 1002 55.76 25.20 -41.37
N PRO A 1003 56.83 24.90 -40.55
CA PRO A 1003 57.03 24.01 -39.35
C PRO A 1003 57.85 24.61 -38.14
N GLU A 1004 58.04 23.86 -37.02
CA GLU A 1004 59.36 23.56 -36.35
C GLU A 1004 59.25 22.71 -35.03
N ALA A 1005 60.38 22.11 -34.55
CA ALA A 1005 60.56 21.21 -33.37
C ALA A 1005 62.09 21.13 -32.99
N PRO A 1006 62.68 20.24 -32.12
CA PRO A 1006 62.20 19.18 -31.19
C PRO A 1006 62.94 19.11 -29.79
N ALA A 1007 62.81 17.99 -29.02
CA ALA A 1007 63.68 17.39 -27.94
C ALA A 1007 62.83 16.75 -26.78
N GLU A 1008 62.86 15.43 -26.42
CA GLU A 1008 63.86 14.57 -25.69
C GLU A 1008 63.91 14.72 -24.13
N SER A 1009 64.12 13.70 -23.26
CA SER A 1009 63.93 12.21 -23.31
C SER A 1009 64.21 11.47 -21.94
N ALA A 1010 63.27 10.65 -21.42
CA ALA A 1010 63.44 9.41 -20.57
C ALA A 1010 64.27 9.44 -19.23
N PRO A 1011 64.55 8.32 -18.48
CA PRO A 1011 63.82 7.07 -18.12
C PRO A 1011 63.86 6.66 -16.58
N VAL A 1012 63.46 5.40 -16.25
CA VAL A 1012 63.88 4.49 -15.10
C VAL A 1012 63.03 4.38 -13.80
N GLU A 1013 62.16 3.35 -13.76
CA GLU A 1013 62.10 2.15 -12.85
C GLU A 1013 62.18 2.18 -11.27
N PRO A 1014 61.87 1.05 -10.55
CA PRO A 1014 61.22 1.08 -9.22
C PRO A 1014 62.01 0.40 -8.06
N PRO A 1015 61.34 0.17 -6.90
CA PRO A 1015 61.56 -1.07 -6.15
C PRO A 1015 60.28 -1.79 -5.65
N ALA A 1016 60.43 -3.06 -5.29
CA ALA A 1016 59.47 -3.91 -4.58
C ALA A 1016 60.19 -4.59 -3.37
N PRO A 1017 59.69 -5.70 -2.80
CA PRO A 1017 58.43 -5.91 -2.07
C PRO A 1017 58.70 -6.19 -0.56
N LYS A 1018 57.66 -6.28 0.31
CA LYS A 1018 57.70 -7.17 1.51
C LYS A 1018 56.39 -7.38 2.29
N GLN A 1019 56.14 -8.67 2.56
CA GLN A 1019 55.61 -9.31 3.78
C GLN A 1019 54.19 -9.03 4.33
N GLU A 1020 53.63 -10.09 4.90
CA GLU A 1020 52.35 -10.18 5.60
C GLU A 1020 52.45 -9.72 7.06
N ALA A 1021 51.37 -9.14 7.60
CA ALA A 1021 51.10 -9.13 9.04
C ALA A 1021 49.62 -8.86 9.38
N ALA A 1022 49.10 -9.65 10.34
CA ALA A 1022 48.03 -9.35 11.31
C ALA A 1022 46.74 -8.60 10.91
N THR A 1023 45.61 -9.26 11.15
CA THR A 1023 44.26 -8.66 11.23
C THR A 1023 44.17 -7.59 12.33
N PRO A 1024 43.66 -6.38 12.06
CA PRO A 1024 43.31 -5.42 13.10
C PRO A 1024 41.94 -5.75 13.72
N ALA A 1025 41.86 -5.73 15.05
CA ALA A 1025 40.59 -5.86 15.79
C ALA A 1025 39.71 -4.59 15.64
N PRO A 1026 38.37 -4.70 15.75
CA PRO A 1026 37.48 -3.54 15.65
C PRO A 1026 37.67 -2.57 16.83
N PRO A 1027 37.60 -1.24 16.61
CA PRO A 1027 37.81 -0.26 17.67
C PRO A 1027 36.62 -0.20 18.64
N GLN A 1028 36.90 -0.29 19.94
CA GLN A 1028 35.91 -0.08 20.99
C GLN A 1028 35.50 1.40 21.08
N ALA A 1029 34.22 1.71 20.90
CA ALA A 1029 33.68 3.05 21.11
C ALA A 1029 33.36 3.27 22.60
N LYS A 1030 33.84 4.38 23.19
CA LYS A 1030 33.40 4.84 24.51
C LYS A 1030 32.08 5.61 24.40
N PRO A 1031 31.12 5.44 25.33
CA PRO A 1031 29.88 6.19 25.32
C PRO A 1031 30.11 7.66 25.72
N GLY A 1032 29.50 8.59 24.98
CA GLY A 1032 29.52 10.02 25.26
C GLY A 1032 28.24 10.68 24.72
N GLY A 1033 27.50 11.38 25.58
CA GLY A 1033 26.16 11.88 25.25
C GLY A 1033 26.13 13.05 24.26
N LEU A 1034 25.19 13.00 23.31
CA LEU A 1034 24.97 14.06 22.32
C LEU A 1034 24.05 15.15 22.88
N GLY A 1035 24.63 16.18 23.49
CA GLY A 1035 23.93 17.42 23.81
C GLY A 1035 23.68 18.26 22.56
N PHE A 1036 22.44 18.29 22.06
CA PHE A 1036 22.06 19.11 20.91
C PHE A 1036 22.16 20.62 21.22
N LYS A 1037 23.01 21.35 20.49
CA LYS A 1037 22.90 22.81 20.36
C LYS A 1037 21.99 23.15 19.18
N ALA A 1038 20.93 23.91 19.44
CA ALA A 1038 20.05 24.43 18.39
C ALA A 1038 20.73 25.58 17.61
N GLY A 1039 20.51 25.62 16.28
CA GLY A 1039 20.90 26.77 15.45
C GLY A 1039 21.59 26.44 14.12
N ALA A 1040 20.83 25.93 13.14
CA ALA A 1040 21.26 25.86 11.75
C ALA A 1040 20.09 26.19 10.80
N LYS A 1041 20.31 27.08 9.82
CA LYS A 1041 19.30 27.42 8.79
C LYS A 1041 19.26 26.34 7.71
N ALA A 1042 18.06 26.01 7.23
CA ALA A 1042 17.88 25.20 6.03
C ALA A 1042 18.30 26.01 4.77
N PRO A 1043 19.12 25.46 3.86
CA PRO A 1043 19.40 26.08 2.57
C PRO A 1043 18.21 25.90 1.60
N GLY A 1044 17.85 26.97 0.89
CA GLY A 1044 16.64 27.00 0.07
C GLY A 1044 16.72 26.22 -1.26
N ARG A 1045 15.57 25.73 -1.73
CA ARG A 1045 15.39 25.28 -3.12
C ARG A 1045 15.65 26.47 -4.07
N LYS A 1046 16.47 26.27 -5.10
CA LYS A 1046 16.42 27.11 -6.31
C LYS A 1046 15.34 26.59 -7.26
N LYS A 1047 14.89 27.48 -8.16
CA LYS A 1047 13.90 27.22 -9.21
C LYS A 1047 14.37 26.13 -10.17
#